data_AF-A0A7Y6WX97-F1
#
_entry.id   AF-A0A7Y6WX97-F1
#
_cell.length_a   1.000
_cell.length_b   1.000
_cell.length_c   1.000
_cell.angle_alpha   90.00
_cell.angle_beta   90.00
_cell.angle_gamma   90.00
#
_symmetry.space_group_name_H-M   'P 1'
#
loop_
_entity.id
_entity.type
_entity.pdbx_description
1 polymer ?
#
loop_
_entity_poly.entity_id
_entity_poly.type
_entity_poly.pdbx_seq_one_letter_code
_entity_poly.pdbx_strand_id
1 'polypeptide(L)'
;MTRSLLFSLLLVPALAAAAPTSSAPRASVRRFALLVGVNDGGEGRARLRYAVTDARSFGNVLEELGGVQPQDTLLLLEGDRAALESALVRFKAMVAAATTPGTRIEALIYYSGHSDEQGLLLQKDRFGYRELRKALESLPADVRIAILDSCASGTLARQKGGVRRPAFMVDASSAVRGHAILTSSSEDEVSQESDRIGGSFFTHNLVSGLRGAADVSGDGRVTLHEAYQFAFHETLARTEQTRAGAQHPAYDIELAGTGDLVMTDLRSTAAVLVLEDLVDGRLFVRDSQGRLVVELKKYAGRTTELGLQKGRYSVMRKVLDQTSHAEFELGEGGRTVLAASAFRAVQGELTAMRGGGALPAAVSAGASEVAAAGSGRRSRFVNVGLFPGLQTNDLMTSGEPVDNHLSVSIGMARMARLDGVAMALGANVATDKVDGLQLALGANVVRGDMSGTQLAIGGNWTHGKAEGVQAAIGLNLARASGTLGQLAVGANVSGTSLAGAQLAVGGNWTAGDVDGVQGAVGFNHVRDRVTGLQVAVGLNWAAEARGAQLSLLNVGGDVKGAQVGLVNVAGRLNGLQLGLVNVSRELESGVPVGLVSIARNGQFHVEAFGNDFNYANTAIKVGSRYLYTTLVLGMGSMEGARGPSHWSLGLGLGAHIPVSERFFLDVDAVTNTLYDWSVSFEGNSLLHQLRLVAGFQVAPNLAIIGGPTLNVLHDVSGEPASNLSRLPSLDAGGVRLWPGVQVGLRI
;
A
#
# COMPACT_ATOMS: atom_id res chain seq x y z
N MET A 1 2.11 -4.47 -57.46
CA MET A 1 2.50 -3.07 -57.17
C MET A 1 1.35 -2.13 -57.55
N THR A 2 1.40 -0.84 -57.16
CA THR A 2 0.38 0.21 -57.41
C THR A 2 -1.04 0.06 -56.81
N ARG A 3 -1.18 -0.48 -55.59
CA ARG A 3 -2.34 -0.17 -54.70
C ARG A 3 -2.00 0.18 -53.24
N SER A 4 -0.72 0.21 -52.85
CA SER A 4 -0.27 0.42 -51.46
C SER A 4 0.09 1.88 -51.09
N LEU A 5 -0.34 2.87 -51.89
CA LEU A 5 0.12 4.27 -51.76
C LEU A 5 -0.98 5.28 -51.41
N LEU A 6 -2.24 4.86 -51.24
CA LEU A 6 -3.32 5.75 -50.78
C LEU A 6 -3.56 5.73 -49.26
N PHE A 7 -3.06 4.74 -48.52
CA PHE A 7 -3.26 4.68 -47.07
C PHE A 7 -2.28 5.55 -46.26
N SER A 8 -1.18 6.00 -46.87
CA SER A 8 -0.16 6.82 -46.21
C SER A 8 -0.50 8.32 -46.14
N LEU A 9 -1.56 8.78 -46.81
CA LEU A 9 -1.95 10.21 -46.83
C LEU A 9 -3.09 10.59 -45.87
N LEU A 10 -3.73 9.62 -45.20
CA LEU A 10 -4.79 9.86 -44.22
C LEU A 10 -4.31 9.88 -42.76
N LEU A 11 -3.01 9.66 -42.51
CA LEU A 11 -2.43 9.58 -41.16
C LEU A 11 -1.63 10.83 -40.72
N VAL A 12 -1.70 11.94 -41.48
CA VAL A 12 -0.87 13.14 -41.26
C VAL A 12 -1.58 14.34 -40.57
N PRO A 13 -2.91 14.56 -40.65
CA PRO A 13 -3.52 15.69 -39.93
C PRO A 13 -3.75 15.43 -38.43
N ALA A 14 -3.65 14.18 -37.96
CA ALA A 14 -3.91 13.81 -36.56
C ALA A 14 -2.73 14.07 -35.59
N LEU A 15 -1.53 14.39 -36.10
CA LEU A 15 -0.33 14.61 -35.27
C LEU A 15 0.14 16.08 -35.21
N ALA A 16 -0.60 17.01 -35.82
CA ALA A 16 -0.26 18.44 -35.88
C ALA A 16 -1.12 19.36 -34.99
N ALA A 17 -2.02 18.79 -34.17
CA ALA A 17 -2.90 19.52 -33.24
C ALA A 17 -2.41 19.48 -31.77
N ALA A 18 -1.16 19.05 -31.54
CA ALA A 18 -0.50 19.06 -30.24
C ALA A 18 0.56 20.17 -30.14
N ALA A 19 0.23 21.38 -30.59
CA ALA A 19 0.89 22.56 -30.04
C ALA A 19 0.52 22.65 -28.54
N PRO A 20 1.43 23.05 -27.64
CA PRO A 20 1.08 23.27 -26.24
C PRO A 20 0.16 24.49 -26.14
N THR A 21 -1.15 24.24 -26.23
CA THR A 21 -2.17 25.24 -25.94
C THR A 21 -1.99 25.70 -24.50
N SER A 22 -2.08 27.01 -24.32
CA SER A 22 -1.85 27.71 -23.05
C SER A 22 -2.42 26.96 -21.86
N SER A 23 -1.63 26.83 -20.80
CA SER A 23 -2.04 26.30 -19.50
C SER A 23 -3.45 26.78 -19.15
N ALA A 24 -4.40 25.85 -19.05
CA ALA A 24 -5.71 26.16 -18.51
C ALA A 24 -5.52 26.87 -17.15
N PRO A 25 -6.26 27.95 -16.87
CA PRO A 25 -6.09 28.68 -15.63
C PRO A 25 -6.31 27.72 -14.47
N ARG A 26 -5.27 27.49 -13.65
CA ARG A 26 -5.41 26.71 -12.42
C ARG A 26 -6.54 27.33 -11.62
N ALA A 27 -7.56 26.53 -11.28
CA ALA A 27 -8.58 26.94 -10.34
C ALA A 27 -7.87 27.46 -9.08
N SER A 28 -8.06 28.75 -8.79
CA SER A 28 -7.44 29.37 -7.61
C SER A 28 -7.93 28.63 -6.37
N VAL A 29 -7.02 28.10 -5.56
CA VAL A 29 -7.38 27.50 -4.27
C VAL A 29 -7.26 28.58 -3.20
N ARG A 30 -8.30 28.77 -2.39
CA ARG A 30 -8.25 29.62 -1.20
C ARG A 30 -8.51 28.76 0.02
N ARG A 31 -7.58 28.80 0.97
CA ARG A 31 -7.58 27.95 2.17
C ARG A 31 -7.83 28.78 3.42
N PHE A 32 -8.68 28.27 4.30
CA PHE A 32 -9.04 28.86 5.59
C PHE A 32 -8.67 27.89 6.71
N ALA A 33 -8.11 28.38 7.81
CA ALA A 33 -7.71 27.56 8.95
C ALA A 33 -8.30 28.07 10.27
N LEU A 34 -9.06 27.23 10.97
CA LEU A 34 -9.41 27.41 12.37
C LEU A 34 -8.47 26.56 13.21
N LEU A 35 -7.63 27.20 14.02
CA LEU A 35 -6.59 26.57 14.83
C LEU A 35 -6.97 26.69 16.31
N VAL A 36 -7.16 25.56 16.99
CA VAL A 36 -7.60 25.51 18.39
C VAL A 36 -6.56 24.76 19.22
N GLY A 37 -6.09 25.38 20.31
CA GLY A 37 -5.15 24.77 21.25
C GLY A 37 -5.56 25.04 22.70
N VAL A 38 -5.88 23.99 23.46
CA VAL A 38 -6.35 24.11 24.85
C VAL A 38 -5.57 23.13 25.74
N ASN A 39 -4.84 23.67 26.71
CA ASN A 39 -4.03 22.86 27.64
C ASN A 39 -4.86 22.34 28.83
N ASP A 40 -5.89 23.10 29.23
CA ASP A 40 -6.73 22.79 30.38
C ASP A 40 -7.93 21.91 29.96
N GLY A 41 -7.94 20.66 30.45
CA GLY A 41 -9.01 19.68 30.24
C GLY A 41 -10.03 19.58 31.39
N GLY A 42 -10.01 20.53 32.32
CA GLY A 42 -10.95 20.61 33.43
C GLY A 42 -10.59 19.72 34.63
N GLU A 43 -11.49 19.69 35.61
CA GLU A 43 -11.27 19.01 36.89
C GLU A 43 -10.95 17.52 36.73
N GLY A 44 -10.00 17.05 37.54
CA GLY A 44 -9.54 15.66 37.53
C GLY A 44 -8.51 15.29 36.45
N ARG A 45 -8.13 16.22 35.56
CA ARG A 45 -7.10 15.99 34.52
C ARG A 45 -5.83 16.80 34.76
N ALA A 46 -4.70 16.26 34.33
CA ALA A 46 -3.45 17.00 34.29
C ALA A 46 -3.48 18.02 33.15
N ARG A 47 -3.07 19.27 33.41
CA ARG A 47 -2.94 20.29 32.38
C ARG A 47 -1.80 19.93 31.42
N LEU A 48 -2.07 19.95 30.12
CA LEU A 48 -1.06 19.74 29.06
C LEU A 48 -0.07 20.91 29.02
N ARG A 49 1.04 20.73 28.33
CA ARG A 49 2.07 21.76 28.16
C ARG A 49 2.08 22.32 26.75
N TYR A 50 1.76 21.52 25.75
CA TYR A 50 2.11 21.82 24.36
C TYR A 50 0.95 21.99 23.37
N ALA A 51 -0.31 21.76 23.76
CA ALA A 51 -1.46 21.91 22.85
C ALA A 51 -1.56 23.32 22.20
N VAL A 52 -1.19 24.36 22.96
CA VAL A 52 -1.10 25.74 22.46
C VAL A 52 0.08 25.96 21.50
N THR A 53 1.22 25.30 21.71
CA THR A 53 2.38 25.41 20.80
C THR A 53 2.19 24.58 19.54
N ASP A 54 1.51 23.44 19.63
CA ASP A 54 1.17 22.56 18.51
C ASP A 54 0.22 23.27 17.53
N ALA A 55 -0.86 23.89 18.03
CA ALA A 55 -1.77 24.69 17.21
C ALA A 55 -1.07 25.86 16.48
N ARG A 56 -0.09 26.51 17.12
CA ARG A 56 0.73 27.56 16.49
C ARG A 56 1.72 26.99 15.47
N SER A 57 2.39 25.89 15.78
CA SER A 57 3.36 25.23 14.90
C SER A 57 2.70 24.78 13.60
N PHE A 58 1.54 24.13 13.71
CA PHE A 58 0.73 23.70 12.57
C PHE A 58 0.23 24.88 11.74
N GLY A 59 -0.27 25.95 12.38
CA GLY A 59 -0.67 27.19 11.72
C GLY A 59 0.45 27.83 10.88
N ASN A 60 1.65 27.96 11.46
CA ASN A 60 2.80 28.52 10.76
C ASN A 60 3.13 27.73 9.48
N VAL A 61 3.04 26.39 9.50
CA VAL A 61 3.27 25.58 8.29
C VAL A 61 2.20 25.82 7.22
N LEU A 62 0.94 26.00 7.61
CA LEU A 62 -0.13 26.31 6.67
C LEU A 62 0.01 27.70 6.04
N GLU A 63 0.52 28.69 6.78
CA GLU A 63 0.81 30.03 6.25
C GLU A 63 2.08 30.05 5.38
N GLU A 64 3.14 29.35 5.78
CA GLU A 64 4.43 29.29 5.06
C GLU A 64 4.37 28.47 3.77
N LEU A 65 3.77 27.26 3.83
CA LEU A 65 3.84 26.25 2.77
C LEU A 65 2.45 25.80 2.27
N GLY A 66 1.42 25.96 3.10
CA GLY A 66 0.04 25.59 2.80
C GLY A 66 -0.77 26.67 2.07
N GLY A 67 -0.22 27.87 1.88
CA GLY A 67 -0.90 28.95 1.15
C GLY A 67 -2.17 29.49 1.84
N VAL A 68 -2.38 29.20 3.13
CA VAL A 68 -3.36 29.92 3.96
C VAL A 68 -2.85 31.35 4.12
N GLN A 69 -3.71 32.35 3.89
CA GLN A 69 -3.32 33.74 4.10
C GLN A 69 -3.51 34.11 5.58
N PRO A 70 -2.69 35.01 6.17
CA PRO A 70 -2.83 35.41 7.57
C PRO A 70 -4.22 35.96 7.94
N GLN A 71 -4.93 36.60 7.00
CA GLN A 71 -6.31 37.05 7.18
C GLN A 71 -7.38 35.94 7.08
N ASP A 72 -7.00 34.76 6.57
CA ASP A 72 -7.85 33.57 6.41
C ASP A 72 -7.59 32.53 7.54
N THR A 73 -6.73 32.87 8.51
CA THR A 73 -6.45 32.11 9.75
C THR A 73 -7.26 32.67 10.93
N LEU A 74 -7.88 31.79 11.73
CA LEU A 74 -8.44 32.12 13.05
C LEU A 74 -7.81 31.24 14.12
N LEU A 75 -7.16 31.86 15.12
CA LEU A 75 -6.48 31.16 16.21
C LEU A 75 -7.25 31.34 17.54
N LEU A 76 -7.65 30.23 18.16
CA LEU A 76 -8.29 30.18 19.47
C LEU A 76 -7.42 29.40 20.45
N LEU A 77 -7.00 30.04 21.54
CA LEU A 77 -6.11 29.42 22.54
C LEU A 77 -6.73 29.51 23.92
N GLU A 78 -6.65 28.41 24.68
CA GLU A 78 -7.18 28.28 26.05
C GLU A 78 -8.67 28.70 26.18
N GLY A 79 -9.46 28.51 25.12
CA GLY A 79 -10.88 28.89 25.06
C GLY A 79 -11.81 27.86 25.69
N ASP A 80 -12.93 28.33 26.24
CA ASP A 80 -14.05 27.50 26.69
C ASP A 80 -15.00 27.12 25.55
N ARG A 81 -16.11 26.43 25.87
CA ARG A 81 -17.13 26.04 24.89
C ARG A 81 -17.75 27.25 24.16
N ALA A 82 -18.07 28.33 24.86
CA ALA A 82 -18.69 29.51 24.26
C ALA A 82 -17.70 30.24 23.32
N ALA A 83 -16.42 30.25 23.66
CA ALA A 83 -15.35 30.76 22.80
C ALA A 83 -15.21 29.91 21.52
N LEU A 84 -15.27 28.57 21.60
CA LEU A 84 -15.24 27.71 20.42
C LEU A 84 -16.48 27.88 19.53
N GLU A 85 -17.68 27.95 20.11
CA GLU A 85 -18.92 28.19 19.35
C GLU A 85 -18.87 29.54 18.62
N SER A 86 -18.42 30.60 19.30
CA SER A 86 -18.17 31.93 18.72
C SER A 86 -17.11 31.88 17.60
N ALA A 87 -16.02 31.15 17.80
CA ALA A 87 -14.97 30.97 16.80
C ALA A 87 -15.48 30.23 15.55
N LEU A 88 -16.26 29.16 15.71
CA LEU A 88 -16.89 28.42 14.61
C LEU A 88 -17.86 29.30 13.81
N VAL A 89 -18.66 30.14 14.47
CA VAL A 89 -19.55 31.10 13.80
C VAL A 89 -18.75 32.14 13.00
N ARG A 90 -17.69 32.71 13.59
CA ARG A 90 -16.80 33.67 12.90
C ARG A 90 -16.08 33.03 11.72
N PHE A 91 -15.55 31.83 11.89
CA PHE A 91 -14.88 31.06 10.85
C PHE A 91 -15.82 30.73 9.69
N LYS A 92 -17.05 30.28 9.99
CA LYS A 92 -18.08 30.07 8.97
C LYS A 92 -18.42 31.34 8.19
N ALA A 93 -18.52 32.49 8.86
CA ALA A 93 -18.76 33.78 8.22
C ALA A 93 -17.58 34.21 7.33
N MET A 94 -16.35 33.98 7.77
CA MET A 94 -15.11 34.24 7.01
C MET A 94 -15.06 33.41 5.72
N VAL A 95 -15.33 32.10 5.79
CA VAL A 95 -15.40 31.20 4.62
C VAL A 95 -16.54 31.60 3.68
N ALA A 96 -17.71 31.97 4.22
CA ALA A 96 -18.87 32.42 3.43
C ALA A 96 -18.62 33.74 2.68
N ALA A 97 -17.89 34.69 3.29
CA ALA A 97 -17.55 35.96 2.67
C ALA A 97 -16.58 35.82 1.48
N ALA A 98 -15.94 34.66 1.33
CA ALA A 98 -14.92 34.40 0.32
C ALA A 98 -15.43 33.64 -0.92
N THR A 99 -16.71 33.26 -0.98
CA THR A 99 -17.28 32.43 -2.06
C THR A 99 -17.30 33.16 -3.41
N THR A 100 -16.19 33.05 -4.15
CA THR A 100 -16.02 33.62 -5.50
C THR A 100 -16.15 32.52 -6.56
N PRO A 101 -16.92 32.72 -7.64
CA PRO A 101 -17.06 31.73 -8.70
C PRO A 101 -15.71 31.33 -9.31
N GLY A 102 -15.42 30.03 -9.37
CA GLY A 102 -14.18 29.48 -9.93
C GLY A 102 -13.00 29.33 -8.95
N THR A 103 -13.16 29.77 -7.69
CA THR A 103 -12.19 29.50 -6.61
C THR A 103 -12.60 28.25 -5.84
N ARG A 104 -11.69 27.26 -5.71
CA ARG A 104 -11.89 26.09 -4.83
C ARG A 104 -11.66 26.53 -3.39
N ILE A 105 -12.64 26.32 -2.52
CA ILE A 105 -12.53 26.70 -1.11
C ILE A 105 -12.24 25.46 -0.27
N GLU A 106 -11.18 25.54 0.53
CA GLU A 106 -10.80 24.51 1.49
C GLU A 106 -10.86 25.10 2.89
N ALA A 107 -11.60 24.45 3.79
CA ALA A 107 -11.72 24.87 5.18
C ALA A 107 -11.17 23.78 6.10
N LEU A 108 -10.13 24.12 6.86
CA LEU A 108 -9.47 23.24 7.81
C LEU A 108 -9.79 23.66 9.24
N ILE A 109 -10.10 22.69 10.09
CA ILE A 109 -10.16 22.83 11.55
C ILE A 109 -9.06 21.96 12.14
N TYR A 110 -8.18 22.55 12.93
CA TYR A 110 -7.19 21.85 13.74
C TYR A 110 -7.55 22.04 15.22
N TYR A 111 -7.52 20.97 16.00
CA TYR A 111 -7.67 20.99 17.45
C TYR A 111 -6.53 20.20 18.09
N SER A 112 -5.89 20.75 19.11
CA SER A 112 -5.04 20.02 20.05
C SER A 112 -5.49 20.31 21.47
N GLY A 113 -5.56 19.26 22.29
CA GLY A 113 -6.04 19.36 23.67
C GLY A 113 -6.60 18.05 24.21
N HIS A 114 -7.35 18.14 25.30
CA HIS A 114 -7.99 16.98 25.93
C HIS A 114 -9.28 16.58 25.21
N SER A 115 -9.56 15.28 25.18
CA SER A 115 -10.83 14.72 24.71
C SER A 115 -11.15 13.43 25.46
N ASP A 116 -12.37 12.92 25.28
CA ASP A 116 -12.76 11.58 25.69
C ASP A 116 -13.74 10.96 24.67
N GLU A 117 -14.45 9.91 25.08
CA GLU A 117 -15.45 9.19 24.29
C GLU A 117 -16.53 10.11 23.64
N GLN A 118 -16.89 11.21 24.29
CA GLN A 118 -18.06 12.02 23.93
C GLN A 118 -17.72 13.28 23.14
N GLY A 119 -16.51 13.83 23.29
CA GLY A 119 -16.09 15.03 22.57
C GLY A 119 -14.80 15.67 23.07
N LEU A 120 -14.57 16.89 22.57
CA LEU A 120 -13.46 17.76 22.96
C LEU A 120 -13.73 18.37 24.34
N LEU A 121 -12.68 18.48 25.15
CA LEU A 121 -12.73 19.07 26.49
C LEU A 121 -12.10 20.47 26.46
N LEU A 122 -12.87 21.44 26.91
CA LEU A 122 -12.59 22.87 26.80
C LEU A 122 -12.68 23.46 28.21
N GLN A 123 -11.59 23.36 28.98
CA GLN A 123 -11.60 23.60 30.42
C GLN A 123 -12.64 22.69 31.08
N LYS A 124 -13.58 23.27 31.86
CA LYS A 124 -14.71 22.57 32.51
C LYS A 124 -15.80 22.08 31.54
N ASP A 125 -15.84 22.59 30.30
CA ASP A 125 -16.94 22.38 29.36
C ASP A 125 -16.60 21.32 28.29
N ARG A 126 -17.64 20.77 27.65
CA ARG A 126 -17.54 19.72 26.64
C ARG A 126 -18.15 20.17 25.31
N PHE A 127 -17.49 19.90 24.20
CA PHE A 127 -18.02 20.09 22.85
C PHE A 127 -18.08 18.75 22.10
N GLY A 128 -19.28 18.25 21.80
CA GLY A 128 -19.49 16.87 21.37
C GLY A 128 -19.08 16.58 19.92
N TYR A 129 -18.63 15.36 19.62
CA TYR A 129 -18.22 14.98 18.26
C TYR A 129 -19.32 15.13 17.20
N ARG A 130 -20.59 14.92 17.57
CA ARG A 130 -21.75 15.19 16.69
C ARG A 130 -21.93 16.68 16.39
N GLU A 131 -21.61 17.55 17.35
CA GLU A 131 -21.65 19.00 17.21
C GLU A 131 -20.52 19.47 16.29
N LEU A 132 -19.32 18.90 16.46
CA LEU A 132 -18.15 19.13 15.61
C LEU A 132 -18.38 18.68 14.16
N ARG A 133 -18.89 17.46 13.93
CA ARG A 133 -19.23 16.95 12.60
C ARG A 133 -20.27 17.85 11.91
N LYS A 134 -21.33 18.22 12.63
CA LYS A 134 -22.35 19.16 12.13
C LYS A 134 -21.77 20.55 11.83
N ALA A 135 -20.85 21.06 12.64
CA ALA A 135 -20.19 22.33 12.40
C ALA A 135 -19.36 22.29 11.10
N LEU A 136 -18.53 21.26 10.94
CA LEU A 136 -17.69 20.98 9.77
C LEU A 136 -18.53 20.86 8.49
N GLU A 137 -19.54 19.99 8.49
CA GLU A 137 -20.47 19.80 7.36
C GLU A 137 -21.14 21.11 6.93
N SER A 138 -21.46 21.99 7.90
CA SER A 138 -22.13 23.26 7.64
C SER A 138 -21.25 24.37 7.06
N LEU A 139 -19.95 24.15 6.89
CA LEU A 139 -19.03 25.12 6.27
C LEU A 139 -19.27 25.21 4.75
N PRO A 140 -19.32 26.41 4.15
CA PRO A 140 -19.50 26.61 2.71
C PRO A 140 -18.16 26.45 1.95
N ALA A 141 -17.58 25.25 2.01
CA ALA A 141 -16.33 24.87 1.34
C ALA A 141 -16.53 23.67 0.39
N ASP A 142 -15.66 23.52 -0.60
CA ASP A 142 -15.59 22.32 -1.45
C ASP A 142 -14.99 21.14 -0.68
N VAL A 143 -13.90 21.40 0.05
CA VAL A 143 -13.16 20.43 0.88
C VAL A 143 -13.19 20.88 2.34
N ARG A 144 -13.52 19.95 3.24
CA ARG A 144 -13.57 20.15 4.69
C ARG A 144 -12.58 19.23 5.37
N ILE A 145 -11.65 19.77 6.15
CA ILE A 145 -10.61 18.98 6.84
C ILE A 145 -10.75 19.20 8.34
N ALA A 146 -10.75 18.12 9.13
CA ALA A 146 -10.63 18.18 10.59
C ALA A 146 -9.41 17.36 11.02
N ILE A 147 -8.56 17.93 11.86
CA ILE A 147 -7.37 17.26 12.42
C ILE A 147 -7.44 17.41 13.94
N LEU A 148 -7.56 16.29 14.65
CA LEU A 148 -7.76 16.24 16.09
C LEU A 148 -6.56 15.56 16.74
N ASP A 149 -5.72 16.37 17.37
CA ASP A 149 -4.58 15.96 18.17
C ASP A 149 -5.01 15.80 19.64
N SER A 150 -5.82 14.77 19.86
CA SER A 150 -6.45 14.41 21.12
C SER A 150 -6.87 12.93 21.08
N CYS A 151 -7.06 12.27 22.24
CA CYS A 151 -7.47 10.86 22.30
C CYS A 151 -8.77 10.62 21.52
N ALA A 152 -8.75 9.72 20.53
CA ALA A 152 -9.93 9.49 19.70
C ALA A 152 -11.05 8.80 20.49
N SER A 153 -12.30 9.06 20.08
CA SER A 153 -13.35 8.04 20.19
C SER A 153 -13.67 7.53 18.80
N GLY A 154 -13.87 6.23 18.65
CA GLY A 154 -14.06 5.56 17.35
C GLY A 154 -15.37 5.94 16.64
N THR A 155 -16.15 6.84 17.25
CA THR A 155 -17.43 7.34 16.77
C THR A 155 -17.32 8.36 15.64
N LEU A 156 -16.21 9.11 15.54
CA LEU A 156 -16.07 10.16 14.52
C LEU A 156 -15.60 9.62 13.17
N ALA A 157 -14.76 8.57 13.17
CA ALA A 157 -14.12 8.01 11.97
C ALA A 157 -14.80 6.74 11.40
N ARG A 158 -15.98 6.35 11.92
CA ARG A 158 -16.75 5.19 11.42
C ARG A 158 -18.23 5.49 11.37
N GLN A 159 -18.83 5.37 10.17
CA GLN A 159 -20.27 5.23 10.04
C GLN A 159 -20.67 4.05 9.15
N LYS A 160 -21.56 3.19 9.67
CA LYS A 160 -22.23 2.15 8.88
C LYS A 160 -23.32 2.82 8.04
N GLY A 161 -23.27 2.69 6.70
CA GLY A 161 -24.46 2.94 5.85
C GLY A 161 -24.29 3.73 4.55
N GLY A 162 -23.08 4.16 4.17
CA GLY A 162 -22.86 4.89 2.91
C GLY A 162 -23.13 4.05 1.65
N VAL A 163 -24.12 4.43 0.84
CA VAL A 163 -24.41 3.80 -0.46
C VAL A 163 -23.49 4.40 -1.54
N ARG A 164 -22.58 3.60 -2.11
CA ARG A 164 -21.79 4.01 -3.28
C ARG A 164 -22.72 4.40 -4.44
N ARG A 165 -22.59 5.64 -4.92
CA ARG A 165 -23.12 6.07 -6.23
C ARG A 165 -21.95 6.17 -7.23
N PRO A 166 -22.11 5.67 -8.47
CA PRO A 166 -21.06 5.79 -9.48
C PRO A 166 -20.86 7.27 -9.87
N ALA A 167 -19.61 7.66 -10.11
CA ALA A 167 -19.26 9.00 -10.56
C ALA A 167 -19.75 9.21 -12.00
N PHE A 168 -20.53 10.28 -12.21
CA PHE A 168 -20.89 10.74 -13.56
C PHE A 168 -19.75 11.59 -14.11
N MET A 169 -19.38 11.42 -15.37
CA MET A 169 -18.33 12.25 -15.98
C MET A 169 -18.80 13.71 -16.09
N VAL A 170 -17.99 14.63 -15.57
CA VAL A 170 -18.08 16.07 -15.83
C VAL A 170 -16.65 16.56 -16.07
N ASP A 171 -16.51 17.43 -17.07
CA ASP A 171 -15.24 17.74 -17.70
C ASP A 171 -14.30 18.66 -16.89
N ALA A 172 -13.00 18.50 -17.14
CA ALA A 172 -11.92 19.48 -16.99
C ALA A 172 -11.88 20.42 -15.75
N SER A 173 -11.61 19.88 -14.55
CA SER A 173 -10.59 20.43 -13.60
C SER A 173 -10.49 19.56 -12.34
N SER A 174 -9.41 19.71 -11.56
CA SER A 174 -9.10 18.92 -10.35
C SER A 174 -9.99 19.27 -9.14
N ALA A 175 -11.30 19.11 -9.28
CA ALA A 175 -12.30 19.42 -8.27
C ALA A 175 -12.50 18.25 -7.29
N VAL A 176 -11.52 18.04 -6.41
CA VAL A 176 -11.70 17.24 -5.19
C VAL A 176 -12.75 17.94 -4.30
N ARG A 177 -13.77 17.19 -3.86
CA ARG A 177 -14.82 17.64 -2.94
C ARG A 177 -15.09 16.60 -1.87
N GLY A 178 -15.51 17.03 -0.69
CA GLY A 178 -15.94 16.13 0.39
C GLY A 178 -15.38 16.51 1.76
N HIS A 179 -15.04 15.51 2.58
CA HIS A 179 -14.43 15.73 3.89
C HIS A 179 -13.33 14.72 4.24
N ALA A 180 -12.41 15.14 5.10
CA ALA A 180 -11.34 14.33 5.67
C ALA A 180 -11.22 14.63 7.18
N ILE A 181 -11.12 13.58 7.99
CA ILE A 181 -10.97 13.64 9.44
C ILE A 181 -9.76 12.80 9.83
N LEU A 182 -8.82 13.39 10.56
CA LEU A 182 -7.62 12.73 11.07
C LEU A 182 -7.61 12.83 12.60
N THR A 183 -7.23 11.75 13.29
CA THR A 183 -7.06 11.72 14.76
C THR A 183 -5.66 11.22 15.13
N SER A 184 -5.09 11.76 16.20
CA SER A 184 -3.72 11.43 16.66
C SER A 184 -3.57 10.03 17.27
N SER A 185 -4.64 9.42 17.78
CA SER A 185 -4.65 8.04 18.30
C SER A 185 -5.89 7.27 17.87
N SER A 186 -5.94 5.98 18.23
CA SER A 186 -7.11 5.12 18.10
C SER A 186 -7.98 5.14 19.38
N GLU A 187 -9.14 4.48 19.36
CA GLU A 187 -10.17 4.53 20.41
C GLU A 187 -9.68 4.02 21.78
N ASP A 188 -8.76 3.05 21.79
CA ASP A 188 -8.21 2.43 23.00
C ASP A 188 -6.83 3.02 23.41
N GLU A 189 -6.37 4.10 22.74
CA GLU A 189 -4.99 4.60 22.86
C GLU A 189 -4.90 6.08 23.24
N VAL A 190 -3.91 6.38 24.09
CA VAL A 190 -3.66 7.72 24.63
C VAL A 190 -2.78 8.52 23.67
N SER A 191 -3.18 9.76 23.38
CA SER A 191 -2.33 10.74 22.66
C SER A 191 -1.29 11.36 23.60
N GLN A 192 -0.03 11.45 23.16
CA GLN A 192 1.12 11.75 24.01
C GLN A 192 1.86 13.04 23.63
N GLU A 193 2.32 13.80 24.63
CA GLU A 193 3.22 14.96 24.49
C GLU A 193 4.63 14.70 25.07
N SER A 194 5.65 15.42 24.60
CA SER A 194 7.02 15.23 25.07
C SER A 194 7.85 16.52 25.15
N ASP A 195 8.40 16.78 26.34
CA ASP A 195 9.33 17.90 26.61
C ASP A 195 10.56 17.92 25.66
N ARG A 196 10.96 16.78 25.09
CA ARG A 196 12.12 16.66 24.19
C ARG A 196 11.86 17.29 22.81
N ILE A 197 10.63 17.18 22.31
CA ILE A 197 10.20 17.73 21.02
C ILE A 197 9.48 19.07 21.19
N GLY A 198 8.89 19.34 22.37
CA GLY A 198 8.15 20.57 22.67
C GLY A 198 6.76 20.59 22.03
N GLY A 199 6.12 19.42 21.94
CA GLY A 199 4.89 19.17 21.18
C GLY A 199 4.32 17.78 21.46
N SER A 200 3.14 17.49 20.89
CA SER A 200 2.64 16.14 20.72
C SER A 200 3.45 15.37 19.67
N PHE A 201 3.51 14.04 19.79
CA PHE A 201 4.21 13.23 18.78
C PHE A 201 3.54 13.34 17.41
N PHE A 202 2.21 13.28 17.37
CA PHE A 202 1.44 13.32 16.12
C PHE A 202 1.63 14.65 15.39
N THR A 203 1.43 15.78 16.07
CA THR A 203 1.54 17.10 15.43
C THR A 203 2.97 17.42 15.04
N HIS A 204 3.97 17.05 15.87
CA HIS A 204 5.37 17.23 15.51
C HIS A 204 5.75 16.49 14.22
N ASN A 205 5.31 15.24 14.08
CA ASN A 205 5.58 14.43 12.90
C ASN A 205 4.77 14.92 11.69
N LEU A 206 3.51 15.33 11.87
CA LEU A 206 2.68 15.91 10.80
C LEU A 206 3.28 17.23 10.28
N VAL A 207 3.74 18.11 11.16
CA VAL A 207 4.46 19.35 10.83
C VAL A 207 5.76 19.04 10.06
N SER A 208 6.54 18.06 10.51
CA SER A 208 7.77 17.63 9.81
C SER A 208 7.45 17.08 8.41
N GLY A 209 6.38 16.29 8.29
CA GLY A 209 5.88 15.74 7.03
C GLY A 209 5.46 16.83 6.05
N LEU A 210 4.60 17.75 6.48
CA LEU A 210 4.13 18.90 5.67
C LEU A 210 5.24 19.87 5.27
N ARG A 211 6.36 19.91 6.02
CA ARG A 211 7.58 20.63 5.64
C ARG A 211 8.42 19.92 4.56
N GLY A 212 8.02 18.74 4.08
CA GLY A 212 8.66 18.02 2.99
C GLY A 212 9.27 16.68 3.37
N ALA A 213 9.34 16.32 4.66
CA ALA A 213 9.84 15.00 5.06
C ALA A 213 8.94 13.85 4.56
N ALA A 214 7.68 14.16 4.23
CA ALA A 214 6.71 13.24 3.67
C ALA A 214 6.66 13.22 2.12
N ASP A 215 7.39 14.08 1.41
CA ASP A 215 7.44 14.03 -0.07
C ASP A 215 8.20 12.77 -0.51
N VAL A 216 7.45 11.68 -0.70
CA VAL A 216 7.98 10.40 -1.16
C VAL A 216 8.05 10.37 -2.69
N SER A 217 7.19 11.15 -3.34
CA SER A 217 7.10 11.26 -4.81
C SER A 217 8.28 12.01 -5.44
N GLY A 218 8.83 13.00 -4.73
CA GLY A 218 9.83 13.94 -5.23
C GLY A 218 9.29 15.04 -6.15
N ASP A 219 7.98 15.30 -6.17
CA ASP A 219 7.36 16.33 -7.04
C ASP A 219 7.39 17.76 -6.45
N GLY A 220 7.88 17.90 -5.22
CA GLY A 220 7.97 19.15 -4.47
C GLY A 220 6.64 19.57 -3.82
N ARG A 221 5.70 18.64 -3.65
CA ARG A 221 4.45 18.83 -2.91
C ARG A 221 4.30 17.77 -1.85
N VAL A 222 3.44 18.04 -0.87
CA VAL A 222 3.01 17.02 0.10
C VAL A 222 1.49 16.92 0.06
N THR A 223 1.00 15.73 -0.29
CA THR A 223 -0.43 15.42 -0.24
C THR A 223 -0.90 15.13 1.19
N LEU A 224 -2.20 15.23 1.46
CA LEU A 224 -2.78 14.83 2.75
C LEU A 224 -2.48 13.36 3.08
N HIS A 225 -2.45 12.50 2.05
CA HIS A 225 -2.12 11.08 2.21
C HIS A 225 -0.66 10.88 2.64
N GLU A 226 0.31 11.50 1.95
CA GLU A 226 1.72 11.43 2.31
C GLU A 226 1.98 11.99 3.73
N ALA A 227 1.44 13.17 4.02
CA ALA A 227 1.57 13.80 5.34
C ALA A 227 1.02 12.89 6.45
N TYR A 228 -0.13 12.25 6.22
CA TYR A 228 -0.72 11.29 7.14
C TYR A 228 0.15 10.04 7.31
N GLN A 229 0.60 9.40 6.22
CA GLN A 229 1.42 8.18 6.28
C GLN A 229 2.73 8.41 7.02
N PHE A 230 3.41 9.54 6.75
CA PHE A 230 4.61 9.95 7.46
C PHE A 230 4.32 10.17 8.96
N ALA A 231 3.25 10.92 9.29
CA ALA A 231 2.86 11.17 10.67
C ALA A 231 2.50 9.87 11.40
N PHE A 232 1.81 8.93 10.76
CA PHE A 232 1.47 7.62 11.31
C PHE A 232 2.71 6.81 11.66
N HIS A 233 3.60 6.57 10.68
CA HIS A 233 4.79 5.74 10.88
C HIS A 233 5.76 6.33 11.90
N GLU A 234 6.04 7.63 11.86
CA GLU A 234 6.93 8.27 12.84
C GLU A 234 6.29 8.39 14.22
N THR A 235 4.96 8.55 14.35
CA THR A 235 4.29 8.59 15.67
C THR A 235 4.32 7.23 16.32
N LEU A 236 4.00 6.16 15.57
CA LEU A 236 4.09 4.79 16.05
C LEU A 236 5.54 4.46 16.48
N ALA A 237 6.52 4.62 15.59
CA ALA A 237 7.93 4.32 15.88
C ALA A 237 8.52 5.17 17.03
N ARG A 238 7.95 6.34 17.33
CA ARG A 238 8.33 7.15 18.50
C ARG A 238 7.62 6.76 19.79
N THR A 239 6.44 6.16 19.72
CA THR A 239 5.59 5.87 20.89
C THR A 239 5.68 4.41 21.38
N GLU A 240 5.99 3.44 20.51
CA GLU A 240 6.16 2.02 20.86
C GLU A 240 7.02 1.74 22.11
N GLN A 241 8.05 2.56 22.35
CA GLN A 241 8.99 2.40 23.48
C GLN A 241 8.68 3.34 24.66
N THR A 242 7.57 4.09 24.61
CA THR A 242 7.14 4.97 25.71
C THR A 242 6.42 4.18 26.80
N ARG A 243 6.33 4.76 28.01
CA ARG A 243 5.61 4.16 29.13
C ARG A 243 4.08 4.11 28.93
N ALA A 244 3.54 4.92 28.01
CA ALA A 244 2.12 4.95 27.70
C ALA A 244 1.74 4.00 26.54
N GLY A 245 2.72 3.31 25.93
CA GLY A 245 2.51 2.37 24.85
C GLY A 245 2.52 3.02 23.45
N ALA A 246 2.25 2.20 22.45
CA ALA A 246 2.12 2.64 21.06
C ALA A 246 0.92 3.59 20.89
N GLN A 247 1.03 4.48 19.91
CA GLN A 247 -0.01 5.42 19.51
C GLN A 247 -0.19 5.31 17.99
N HIS A 248 -1.35 4.82 17.55
CA HIS A 248 -1.70 4.70 16.14
C HIS A 248 -2.70 5.80 15.75
N PRO A 249 -2.28 6.82 14.96
CA PRO A 249 -3.23 7.74 14.35
C PRO A 249 -4.29 7.01 13.51
N ALA A 250 -5.46 7.63 13.36
CA ALA A 250 -6.55 7.10 12.54
C ALA A 250 -7.12 8.17 11.61
N TYR A 251 -7.88 7.75 10.60
CA TYR A 251 -8.50 8.66 9.63
C TYR A 251 -9.82 8.16 9.07
N ASP A 252 -10.62 9.08 8.56
CA ASP A 252 -11.82 8.88 7.75
C ASP A 252 -11.79 9.91 6.61
N ILE A 253 -11.81 9.44 5.36
CA ILE A 253 -11.64 10.28 4.16
C ILE A 253 -12.73 9.91 3.16
N GLU A 254 -13.71 10.80 3.02
CA GLU A 254 -14.75 10.74 1.99
C GLU A 254 -14.53 11.90 1.01
N LEU A 255 -13.59 11.71 0.08
CA LEU A 255 -13.30 12.65 -1.01
C LEU A 255 -13.70 12.05 -2.36
N ALA A 256 -14.35 12.87 -3.19
CA ALA A 256 -14.74 12.53 -4.55
C ALA A 256 -14.13 13.55 -5.54
N GLY A 257 -13.54 13.05 -6.62
CA GLY A 257 -12.88 13.86 -7.65
C GLY A 257 -11.66 13.13 -8.23
N THR A 258 -10.93 13.79 -9.12
CA THR A 258 -9.69 13.28 -9.71
C THR A 258 -8.48 14.08 -9.22
N GLY A 259 -7.50 13.36 -8.66
CA GLY A 259 -6.25 13.91 -8.13
C GLY A 259 -6.23 14.04 -6.60
N ASP A 260 -5.03 14.09 -6.03
CA ASP A 260 -4.82 14.15 -4.59
C ASP A 260 -4.96 15.55 -3.99
N LEU A 261 -5.34 15.58 -2.70
CA LEU A 261 -5.43 16.82 -1.95
C LEU A 261 -4.03 17.27 -1.49
N VAL A 262 -3.39 18.13 -2.28
CA VAL A 262 -2.12 18.78 -1.92
C VAL A 262 -2.34 19.70 -0.72
N MET A 263 -1.58 19.47 0.36
CA MET A 263 -1.62 20.27 1.58
C MET A 263 -0.57 21.38 1.56
N THR A 264 0.66 21.09 1.12
CA THR A 264 1.76 22.06 0.99
C THR A 264 2.49 21.94 -0.35
N ASP A 265 3.08 23.04 -0.81
CA ASP A 265 3.88 23.10 -2.04
C ASP A 265 5.26 23.72 -1.73
N LEU A 266 6.30 22.88 -1.69
CA LEU A 266 7.66 23.29 -1.36
C LEU A 266 8.25 24.23 -2.42
N ARG A 267 7.66 24.29 -3.61
CA ARG A 267 8.15 25.13 -4.72
C ARG A 267 7.59 26.55 -4.65
N SER A 268 6.65 26.83 -3.74
CA SER A 268 6.17 28.19 -3.45
C SER A 268 6.87 28.87 -2.26
N THR A 269 7.73 28.15 -1.52
CA THR A 269 8.47 28.75 -0.39
C THR A 269 9.68 29.55 -0.83
N ALA A 270 10.07 30.51 0.00
CA ALA A 270 11.25 31.34 -0.23
C ALA A 270 12.57 30.67 0.18
N ALA A 271 12.55 29.58 0.95
CA ALA A 271 13.79 28.93 1.41
C ALA A 271 13.65 27.40 1.54
N VAL A 272 14.51 26.68 0.81
CA VAL A 272 14.50 25.20 0.75
C VAL A 272 15.86 24.65 1.16
N LEU A 273 15.87 23.77 2.15
CA LEU A 273 17.02 22.91 2.46
C LEU A 273 16.95 21.65 1.61
N VAL A 274 18.02 21.36 0.87
CA VAL A 274 18.12 20.16 0.01
C VAL A 274 19.13 19.20 0.64
N LEU A 275 18.65 18.09 1.20
CA LEU A 275 19.49 17.03 1.74
C LEU A 275 19.92 16.09 0.61
N GLU A 276 21.21 16.00 0.32
CA GLU A 276 21.75 15.17 -0.77
C GLU A 276 21.46 13.67 -0.59
N ASP A 277 21.55 12.92 -1.70
CA ASP A 277 21.34 11.47 -1.77
C ASP A 277 22.20 10.68 -0.78
N LEU A 278 23.46 11.05 -0.57
CA LEU A 278 24.39 10.41 0.37
C LEU A 278 24.14 10.76 1.85
N VAL A 279 23.23 11.69 2.18
CA VAL A 279 22.88 12.00 3.57
C VAL A 279 21.96 10.92 4.13
N ASP A 280 22.38 10.26 5.22
CA ASP A 280 21.61 9.22 5.90
C ASP A 280 21.45 9.50 7.41
N GLY A 281 20.67 8.66 8.09
CA GLY A 281 20.47 8.73 9.54
C GLY A 281 19.22 9.50 9.97
N ARG A 282 19.08 9.75 11.27
CA ARG A 282 18.01 10.62 11.79
C ARG A 282 18.54 12.03 11.94
N LEU A 283 17.88 12.98 11.27
CA LEU A 283 18.24 14.39 11.28
C LEU A 283 17.29 15.18 12.20
N PHE A 284 17.88 16.12 12.93
CA PHE A 284 17.19 17.04 13.84
C PHE A 284 17.59 18.45 13.42
N VAL A 285 16.69 19.16 12.72
CA VAL A 285 16.93 20.52 12.25
C VAL A 285 16.40 21.51 13.28
N ARG A 286 17.26 22.37 13.81
CA ARG A 286 16.93 23.40 14.79
C ARG A 286 17.16 24.80 14.23
N ASP A 287 16.32 25.74 14.63
CA ASP A 287 16.50 27.16 14.30
C ASP A 287 17.53 27.85 15.22
N SER A 288 17.78 29.14 14.96
CA SER A 288 18.66 29.99 15.78
C SER A 288 18.21 30.17 17.24
N GLN A 289 16.97 29.80 17.59
CA GLN A 289 16.46 29.77 18.97
C GLN A 289 16.60 28.38 19.61
N GLY A 290 17.19 27.41 18.89
CA GLY A 290 17.37 26.03 19.34
C GLY A 290 16.09 25.19 19.28
N ARG A 291 14.99 25.70 18.70
CA ARG A 291 13.70 24.97 18.60
C ARG A 291 13.81 23.91 17.50
N LEU A 292 13.26 22.72 17.73
CA LEU A 292 13.25 21.65 16.74
C LEU A 292 12.16 21.93 15.70
N VAL A 293 12.55 22.20 14.45
CA VAL A 293 11.64 22.61 13.36
C VAL A 293 11.25 21.43 12.47
N VAL A 294 12.19 20.50 12.22
CA VAL A 294 11.95 19.25 11.49
C VAL A 294 12.74 18.12 12.15
N GLU A 295 12.09 16.98 12.34
CA GLU A 295 12.73 15.70 12.64
C GLU A 295 12.38 14.69 11.54
N LEU A 296 13.37 13.99 10.96
CA LEU A 296 13.12 12.93 9.98
C LEU A 296 14.19 11.83 10.00
N LYS A 297 13.79 10.60 9.68
CA LYS A 297 14.71 9.53 9.30
C LYS A 297 14.93 9.58 7.78
N LYS A 298 16.14 9.94 7.35
CA LYS A 298 16.56 9.87 5.95
C LYS A 298 17.33 8.57 5.69
N TYR A 299 17.06 7.96 4.55
CA TYR A 299 17.84 6.86 3.99
C TYR A 299 18.64 7.38 2.80
N ALA A 300 19.82 6.80 2.57
CA ALA A 300 20.65 7.15 1.41
C ALA A 300 19.97 6.74 0.09
N GLY A 301 20.37 7.37 -1.02
CA GLY A 301 19.93 7.02 -2.37
C GLY A 301 18.77 7.85 -2.93
N ARG A 302 18.27 8.86 -2.18
CA ARG A 302 17.38 9.90 -2.71
C ARG A 302 17.63 11.26 -2.06
N THR A 303 17.47 12.33 -2.83
CA THR A 303 17.43 13.71 -2.34
C THR A 303 16.16 13.95 -1.51
N THR A 304 16.18 14.90 -0.57
CA THR A 304 14.98 15.32 0.17
C THR A 304 14.96 16.84 0.31
N GLU A 305 13.89 17.49 -0.16
CA GLU A 305 13.68 18.93 -0.01
C GLU A 305 12.86 19.23 1.26
N LEU A 306 13.26 20.25 2.01
CA LEU A 306 12.58 20.71 3.22
C LEU A 306 12.31 22.21 3.17
N GLY A 307 11.03 22.58 3.25
CA GLY A 307 10.56 23.97 3.29
C GLY A 307 10.72 24.58 4.67
N LEU A 308 11.54 25.62 4.77
CA LEU A 308 11.91 26.31 6.00
C LEU A 308 11.79 27.83 5.82
N GLN A 309 11.94 28.59 6.91
CA GLN A 309 12.03 30.05 6.84
C GLN A 309 13.47 30.48 6.47
N LYS A 310 13.65 31.74 6.07
CA LYS A 310 15.00 32.32 5.97
C LYS A 310 15.64 32.45 7.35
N GLY A 311 16.94 32.20 7.45
CA GLY A 311 17.69 32.32 8.71
C GLY A 311 18.76 31.26 8.90
N ARG A 312 19.39 31.28 10.08
CA ARG A 312 20.43 30.33 10.45
C ARG A 312 19.84 29.10 11.15
N TYR A 313 20.31 27.93 10.73
CA TYR A 313 19.89 26.64 11.23
C TYR A 313 21.10 25.79 11.62
N SER A 314 20.86 24.90 12.57
CA SER A 314 21.77 23.84 12.95
C SER A 314 21.11 22.49 12.71
N VAL A 315 21.88 21.49 12.28
CA VAL A 315 21.37 20.14 12.04
C VAL A 315 22.28 19.10 12.65
N MET A 316 21.71 18.35 13.57
CA MET A 316 22.33 17.18 14.15
C MET A 316 21.89 15.95 13.36
N ARG A 317 22.85 15.14 12.90
CA ARG A 317 22.64 13.87 12.20
C ARG A 317 23.17 12.74 13.07
N LYS A 318 22.28 11.83 13.47
CA LYS A 318 22.62 10.61 14.22
C LYS A 318 22.57 9.39 13.29
N VAL A 319 23.71 8.71 13.16
CA VAL A 319 23.90 7.45 12.41
C VAL A 319 24.47 6.44 13.38
N LEU A 320 23.71 5.40 13.72
CA LEU A 320 24.02 4.50 14.84
C LEU A 320 24.31 5.33 16.11
N ASP A 321 25.46 5.17 16.75
CA ASP A 321 25.89 5.98 17.90
C ASP A 321 26.72 7.22 17.54
N GLN A 322 27.06 7.41 16.26
CA GLN A 322 27.79 8.60 15.83
C GLN A 322 26.84 9.80 15.71
N THR A 323 27.17 10.86 16.44
CA THR A 323 26.50 12.16 16.34
C THR A 323 27.39 13.13 15.58
N SER A 324 26.83 13.76 14.56
CA SER A 324 27.51 14.74 13.71
C SER A 324 26.64 15.97 13.53
N HIS A 325 27.27 17.11 13.26
CA HIS A 325 26.63 18.42 13.27
C HIS A 325 27.08 19.25 12.06
N ALA A 326 26.14 19.99 11.48
CA ALA A 326 26.41 21.02 10.50
C ALA A 326 25.59 22.28 10.83
N GLU A 327 26.11 23.44 10.45
CA GLU A 327 25.38 24.71 10.48
C GLU A 327 25.25 25.23 9.05
N PHE A 328 24.13 25.86 8.74
CA PHE A 328 23.86 26.43 7.43
C PHE A 328 22.94 27.65 7.56
N GLU A 329 22.93 28.49 6.54
CA GLU A 329 22.10 29.68 6.46
C GLU A 329 21.24 29.62 5.20
N LEU A 330 19.93 29.89 5.37
CA LEU A 330 18.96 29.87 4.30
C LEU A 330 18.62 31.32 3.89
N GLY A 331 18.98 31.68 2.66
CA GLY A 331 18.64 32.96 2.04
C GLY A 331 17.29 32.95 1.33
N GLU A 332 16.81 34.13 0.92
CA GLU A 332 15.58 34.27 0.14
C GLU A 332 15.77 33.80 -1.31
N GLY A 333 14.81 33.03 -1.83
CA GLY A 333 14.79 32.46 -3.17
C GLY A 333 15.74 31.28 -3.40
N GLY A 334 16.43 30.81 -2.36
CA GLY A 334 17.53 29.85 -2.47
C GLY A 334 17.18 28.41 -2.11
N ARG A 335 17.67 27.46 -2.92
CA ARG A 335 17.90 26.06 -2.51
C ARG A 335 19.30 25.95 -1.91
N THR A 336 19.40 25.69 -0.61
CA THR A 336 20.67 25.43 0.06
C THR A 336 20.91 23.93 0.13
N VAL A 337 21.94 23.45 -0.57
CA VAL A 337 22.31 22.03 -0.59
C VAL A 337 23.19 21.70 0.61
N LEU A 338 22.81 20.66 1.35
CA LEU A 338 23.56 20.14 2.48
C LEU A 338 24.10 18.75 2.14
N ALA A 339 25.37 18.71 1.77
CA ALA A 339 26.11 17.50 1.46
C ALA A 339 26.49 16.70 2.72
N ALA A 340 26.72 15.39 2.55
CA ALA A 340 27.17 14.52 3.64
C ALA A 340 28.52 14.96 4.25
N SER A 341 29.35 15.68 3.47
CA SER A 341 30.65 16.27 3.84
C SER A 341 30.56 17.54 4.69
N ALA A 342 29.40 18.20 4.76
CA ALA A 342 29.19 19.38 5.61
C ALA A 342 29.15 19.03 7.11
N PHE A 343 28.86 17.76 7.44
CA PHE A 343 28.72 17.27 8.81
C PHE A 343 30.07 16.99 9.46
N ARG A 344 30.33 17.63 10.61
CA ARG A 344 31.49 17.38 11.46
C ARG A 344 31.09 16.50 12.64
N ALA A 345 31.92 15.51 13.00
CA ALA A 345 31.65 14.69 14.17
C ALA A 345 31.69 15.53 15.45
N VAL A 346 30.72 15.32 16.35
CA VAL A 346 30.69 15.95 17.68
C VAL A 346 31.04 14.88 18.70
N GLN A 347 32.17 15.04 19.41
CA GLN A 347 32.41 14.25 20.61
C GLN A 347 31.39 14.69 21.67
N GLY A 348 30.60 13.74 22.18
CA GLY A 348 29.54 14.04 23.15
C GLY A 348 30.10 14.66 24.42
N GLU A 349 29.67 15.87 24.73
CA GLU A 349 30.08 16.57 25.94
C GLU A 349 29.45 15.90 27.17
N LEU A 350 30.27 15.54 28.17
CA LEU A 350 29.84 14.88 29.40
C LEU A 350 29.05 15.85 30.30
N THR A 351 27.77 16.04 29.99
CA THR A 351 26.86 16.81 30.84
C THR A 351 26.49 16.03 32.10
N ALA A 352 26.62 16.67 33.26
CA ALA A 352 26.26 16.06 34.54
C ALA A 352 24.74 15.87 34.66
N MET A 353 24.29 14.72 35.18
CA MET A 353 22.87 14.49 35.44
C MET A 353 22.35 15.47 36.50
N ARG A 354 21.27 16.20 36.16
CA ARG A 354 20.59 17.10 37.09
C ARG A 354 19.71 16.31 38.06
N GLY A 355 20.33 15.77 39.11
CA GLY A 355 19.61 14.92 40.07
C GLY A 355 20.46 14.23 41.14
N GLY A 356 21.55 14.84 41.61
CA GLY A 356 22.23 14.44 42.86
C GLY A 356 22.86 13.04 42.92
N GLY A 357 22.83 12.25 41.85
CA GLY A 357 23.52 10.96 41.75
C GLY A 357 25.01 11.15 41.50
N ALA A 358 25.86 10.42 42.24
CA ALA A 358 27.31 10.50 42.09
C ALA A 358 27.76 10.14 40.66
N LEU A 359 28.70 10.92 40.13
CA LEU A 359 29.38 10.63 38.87
C LEU A 359 30.11 9.28 38.97
N PRO A 360 29.98 8.36 38.00
CA PRO A 360 30.85 7.20 37.89
C PRO A 360 32.30 7.67 37.67
N ALA A 361 33.16 7.44 38.64
CA ALA A 361 34.57 7.80 38.57
C ALA A 361 35.33 6.83 37.64
N ALA A 362 35.36 7.13 36.33
CA ALA A 362 36.04 6.31 35.33
C ALA A 362 36.65 7.13 34.18
N VAL A 363 37.31 8.26 34.48
CA VAL A 363 38.21 8.96 33.53
C VAL A 363 39.54 9.37 34.21
N SER A 364 40.17 8.44 34.92
CA SER A 364 41.62 8.52 35.22
C SER A 364 42.20 7.16 35.63
N ALA A 365 43.21 6.71 34.88
CA ALA A 365 44.03 5.53 35.15
C ALA A 365 43.31 4.16 35.23
N GLY A 366 44.03 3.09 34.95
CA GLY A 366 43.49 1.73 34.91
C GLY A 366 43.55 0.98 36.25
N ALA A 367 42.94 -0.21 36.25
CA ALA A 367 42.95 -1.23 37.30
C ALA A 367 42.20 -0.90 38.61
N SER A 368 40.93 -1.33 38.73
CA SER A 368 40.60 -2.63 39.36
C SER A 368 39.10 -2.96 39.26
N GLU A 369 38.71 -4.18 39.64
CA GLU A 369 37.37 -4.79 39.47
C GLU A 369 36.33 -4.42 40.56
N VAL A 370 35.16 -5.08 40.44
CA VAL A 370 33.99 -5.21 41.36
C VAL A 370 32.86 -4.18 41.10
N ALA A 371 31.62 -4.56 40.75
CA ALA A 371 31.06 -5.86 40.31
C ALA A 371 29.71 -5.65 39.55
N ALA A 372 29.09 -6.72 39.03
CA ALA A 372 27.82 -6.70 38.32
C ALA A 372 26.67 -7.42 39.07
N ALA A 373 25.43 -7.10 38.70
CA ALA A 373 24.24 -7.94 38.92
C ALA A 373 23.33 -7.87 37.67
N GLY A 374 23.33 -8.85 36.77
CA GLY A 374 24.21 -10.02 36.75
C GLY A 374 24.30 -10.73 35.40
N SER A 375 25.53 -10.85 34.89
CA SER A 375 26.15 -12.09 34.42
C SER A 375 27.62 -11.77 34.15
N GLY A 376 28.56 -12.67 34.48
CA GLY A 376 30.00 -12.41 34.40
C GLY A 376 30.55 -12.44 32.98
N ARG A 377 30.04 -11.60 32.07
CA ARG A 377 30.47 -11.55 30.67
C ARG A 377 31.52 -10.46 30.47
N ARG A 378 32.64 -10.83 29.86
CA ARG A 378 33.75 -9.92 29.55
C ARG A 378 33.45 -9.24 28.22
N SER A 379 33.46 -7.90 28.15
CA SER A 379 33.36 -7.18 26.88
C SER A 379 34.75 -6.93 26.29
N ARG A 380 34.91 -7.08 24.97
CA ARG A 380 36.14 -6.83 24.21
C ARG A 380 35.83 -6.16 22.89
N PHE A 381 36.45 -5.01 22.62
CA PHE A 381 36.23 -4.27 21.37
C PHE A 381 36.51 -5.11 20.11
N VAL A 382 37.61 -5.88 20.08
CA VAL A 382 37.99 -6.72 18.94
C VAL A 382 38.13 -8.19 19.34
N ASN A 383 37.58 -9.10 18.52
CA ASN A 383 37.95 -10.51 18.43
C ASN A 383 38.68 -10.79 17.12
N VAL A 384 39.81 -11.50 17.17
CA VAL A 384 40.54 -12.01 16.00
C VAL A 384 40.72 -13.51 16.14
N GLY A 385 40.43 -14.29 15.09
CA GLY A 385 40.41 -15.75 15.20
C GLY A 385 40.70 -16.55 13.93
N LEU A 386 40.96 -17.84 14.15
CA LEU A 386 41.00 -18.88 13.12
C LEU A 386 39.80 -19.82 13.31
N PHE A 387 39.66 -20.41 14.48
CA PHE A 387 38.56 -21.31 14.84
C PHE A 387 38.40 -21.36 16.36
N PRO A 388 37.29 -21.91 16.91
CA PRO A 388 37.14 -22.10 18.35
C PRO A 388 38.35 -22.80 18.99
N GLY A 389 38.84 -22.23 20.09
CA GLY A 389 40.11 -22.58 20.73
C GLY A 389 41.32 -21.75 20.26
N LEU A 390 41.30 -21.21 19.03
CA LEU A 390 42.32 -20.31 18.46
C LEU A 390 41.71 -18.98 18.00
N GLN A 391 41.17 -18.23 18.96
CA GLN A 391 40.73 -16.84 18.78
C GLN A 391 40.94 -16.04 20.08
N THR A 392 41.07 -14.73 19.99
CA THR A 392 41.40 -13.87 21.14
C THR A 392 40.38 -13.92 22.27
N ASN A 393 39.11 -14.22 21.95
CA ASN A 393 38.10 -14.53 22.98
C ASN A 393 38.55 -15.77 23.78
N ASP A 394 38.56 -16.95 23.16
CA ASP A 394 38.87 -18.22 23.82
C ASP A 394 40.24 -18.23 24.51
N LEU A 395 41.28 -17.67 23.88
CA LEU A 395 42.66 -17.64 24.39
C LEU A 395 42.85 -16.72 25.60
N MET A 396 42.00 -15.70 25.79
CA MET A 396 42.15 -14.71 26.86
C MET A 396 41.03 -14.77 27.92
N THR A 397 40.03 -15.64 27.75
CA THR A 397 38.94 -15.84 28.70
C THR A 397 38.67 -17.32 29.01
N SER A 398 39.54 -18.23 28.57
CA SER A 398 39.39 -19.69 28.75
C SER A 398 38.05 -20.24 28.25
N GLY A 399 37.46 -19.59 27.24
CA GLY A 399 36.16 -19.95 26.68
C GLY A 399 34.93 -19.35 27.39
N GLU A 400 35.09 -18.45 28.36
CA GLU A 400 33.95 -17.68 28.91
C GLU A 400 33.26 -16.85 27.81
N PRO A 401 31.93 -16.63 27.88
CA PRO A 401 31.22 -15.82 26.90
C PRO A 401 31.71 -14.36 26.87
N VAL A 402 32.07 -13.88 25.67
CA VAL A 402 32.62 -12.54 25.43
C VAL A 402 31.74 -11.73 24.49
N ASP A 403 31.46 -10.49 24.85
CA ASP A 403 30.72 -9.54 24.02
C ASP A 403 31.69 -8.75 23.13
N ASN A 404 31.35 -8.52 21.86
CA ASN A 404 32.24 -7.89 20.88
C ASN A 404 31.59 -6.75 20.08
N HIS A 405 32.40 -5.78 19.64
CA HIS A 405 32.00 -4.74 18.68
C HIS A 405 32.56 -5.01 17.27
N LEU A 406 33.76 -5.59 17.18
CA LEU A 406 34.39 -6.04 15.95
C LEU A 406 34.84 -7.50 16.12
N SER A 407 34.55 -8.35 15.15
CA SER A 407 35.04 -9.73 15.10
C SER A 407 35.52 -10.08 13.70
N VAL A 408 36.75 -10.60 13.58
CA VAL A 408 37.36 -10.98 12.29
C VAL A 408 37.94 -12.38 12.40
N SER A 409 37.49 -13.31 11.56
CA SER A 409 37.98 -14.70 11.56
C SER A 409 38.25 -15.26 10.16
N ILE A 410 39.32 -16.04 10.05
CA ILE A 410 39.66 -16.78 8.82
C ILE A 410 38.87 -18.10 8.73
N GLY A 411 38.31 -18.59 9.83
CA GLY A 411 37.43 -19.76 9.86
C GLY A 411 36.16 -19.43 10.62
N MET A 412 36.06 -19.87 11.87
CA MET A 412 34.84 -19.70 12.67
C MET A 412 35.08 -18.75 13.84
N ALA A 413 34.28 -17.68 13.91
CA ALA A 413 34.24 -16.73 15.02
C ALA A 413 33.16 -17.15 16.03
N ARG A 414 33.48 -17.11 17.33
CA ARG A 414 32.51 -17.28 18.42
C ARG A 414 32.47 -16.04 19.30
N MET A 415 31.26 -15.52 19.49
CA MET A 415 30.97 -14.39 20.38
C MET A 415 29.72 -14.72 21.21
N ALA A 416 29.58 -14.08 22.36
CA ALA A 416 28.35 -14.14 23.15
C ALA A 416 27.33 -13.19 22.53
N ARG A 417 27.66 -11.90 22.54
CA ARG A 417 26.92 -10.81 21.87
C ARG A 417 27.80 -10.09 20.85
N LEU A 418 27.18 -9.56 19.80
CA LEU A 418 27.80 -8.65 18.84
C LEU A 418 27.03 -7.32 18.83
N ASP A 419 27.71 -6.21 19.09
CA ASP A 419 27.19 -4.84 18.96
C ASP A 419 28.05 -4.08 17.92
N GLY A 420 27.94 -4.43 16.64
CA GLY A 420 28.79 -3.89 15.58
C GLY A 420 28.96 -4.81 14.37
N VAL A 421 30.20 -5.20 14.03
CA VAL A 421 30.52 -5.92 12.78
C VAL A 421 31.27 -7.23 13.04
N ALA A 422 30.78 -8.34 12.48
CA ALA A 422 31.47 -9.62 12.46
C ALA A 422 31.73 -10.10 11.01
N MET A 423 32.94 -10.57 10.75
CA MET A 423 33.40 -11.05 9.45
C MET A 423 34.09 -12.41 9.63
N ALA A 424 33.64 -13.44 8.92
CA ALA A 424 34.26 -14.77 8.98
C ALA A 424 34.26 -15.48 7.62
N LEU A 425 35.38 -16.01 7.14
CA LEU A 425 35.32 -16.81 5.90
C LEU A 425 34.52 -18.11 6.11
N GLY A 426 34.65 -18.75 7.28
CA GLY A 426 33.83 -19.90 7.68
C GLY A 426 32.47 -19.47 8.24
N ALA A 427 32.39 -19.15 9.53
CA ALA A 427 31.10 -18.83 10.16
C ALA A 427 31.19 -17.87 11.35
N ASN A 428 30.19 -17.01 11.51
CA ASN A 428 29.97 -16.22 12.71
C ASN A 428 28.93 -16.92 13.59
N VAL A 429 29.25 -17.18 14.86
CA VAL A 429 28.28 -17.73 15.84
C VAL A 429 28.19 -16.83 17.06
N ALA A 430 27.02 -16.19 17.21
CA ALA A 430 26.61 -15.50 18.42
C ALA A 430 25.73 -16.41 19.28
N THR A 431 26.09 -16.62 20.54
CA THR A 431 25.32 -17.49 21.45
C THR A 431 24.16 -16.78 22.15
N ASP A 432 24.11 -15.46 22.08
CA ASP A 432 23.08 -14.61 22.69
C ASP A 432 22.53 -13.64 21.63
N LYS A 433 22.70 -12.32 21.77
CA LYS A 433 22.17 -11.29 20.86
C LYS A 433 23.14 -10.84 19.75
N VAL A 434 22.61 -10.44 18.60
CA VAL A 434 23.30 -9.59 17.61
C VAL A 434 22.57 -8.26 17.43
N ASP A 435 23.33 -7.18 17.42
CA ASP A 435 22.94 -5.82 17.06
C ASP A 435 23.98 -5.29 16.03
N GLY A 436 23.66 -5.34 14.73
CA GLY A 436 24.58 -4.91 13.66
C GLY A 436 24.74 -5.88 12.49
N LEU A 437 25.95 -5.98 11.94
CA LEU A 437 26.26 -6.64 10.66
C LEU A 437 27.08 -7.92 10.86
N GLN A 438 26.63 -9.04 10.26
CA GLN A 438 27.42 -10.27 10.13
C GLN A 438 27.65 -10.61 8.66
N LEU A 439 28.90 -10.87 8.29
CA LEU A 439 29.35 -11.27 6.96
C LEU A 439 30.06 -12.63 7.02
N ALA A 440 29.59 -13.60 6.23
CA ALA A 440 30.26 -14.90 6.12
C ALA A 440 30.28 -15.48 4.70
N LEU A 441 31.23 -16.37 4.38
CA LEU A 441 31.09 -17.24 3.20
C LEU A 441 30.33 -18.52 3.57
N GLY A 442 30.64 -19.17 4.69
CA GLY A 442 29.83 -20.29 5.19
C GLY A 442 28.50 -19.83 5.81
N ALA A 443 28.48 -19.47 7.09
CA ALA A 443 27.21 -19.19 7.77
C ALA A 443 27.25 -18.12 8.88
N ASN A 444 26.12 -17.43 9.08
CA ASN A 444 25.87 -16.61 10.26
C ASN A 444 24.82 -17.30 11.15
N VAL A 445 25.12 -17.51 12.43
CA VAL A 445 24.21 -18.18 13.38
C VAL A 445 24.06 -17.35 14.64
N VAL A 446 22.81 -17.07 15.03
CA VAL A 446 22.45 -16.34 16.25
C VAL A 446 21.47 -17.20 17.06
N ARG A 447 21.85 -17.54 18.30
CA ARG A 447 21.02 -18.39 19.16
C ARG A 447 19.96 -17.64 19.97
N GLY A 448 20.17 -16.35 20.22
CA GLY A 448 19.15 -15.44 20.73
C GLY A 448 18.62 -14.56 19.61
N ASP A 449 18.41 -13.28 19.93
CA ASP A 449 17.79 -12.30 19.05
C ASP A 449 18.79 -11.63 18.11
N MET A 450 18.32 -11.22 16.93
CA MET A 450 19.10 -10.51 15.91
C MET A 450 18.35 -9.24 15.52
N SER A 451 19.04 -8.10 15.61
CA SER A 451 18.64 -6.83 15.01
C SER A 451 19.76 -6.35 14.09
N GLY A 452 19.46 -6.11 12.81
CA GLY A 452 20.46 -5.63 11.83
C GLY A 452 20.50 -6.44 10.54
N THR A 453 21.69 -6.90 10.12
CA THR A 453 21.89 -7.52 8.80
C THR A 453 22.81 -8.74 8.87
N GLN A 454 22.41 -9.86 8.27
CA GLN A 454 23.27 -11.03 8.05
C GLN A 454 23.41 -11.30 6.54
N LEU A 455 24.64 -11.30 6.03
CA LEU A 455 24.97 -11.67 4.65
C LEU A 455 25.85 -12.93 4.64
N ALA A 456 25.43 -13.97 3.89
CA ALA A 456 26.17 -15.23 3.77
C ALA A 456 26.22 -15.71 2.30
N ILE A 457 27.20 -16.56 1.95
CA ILE A 457 27.04 -17.42 0.75
C ILE A 457 26.24 -18.68 1.15
N GLY A 458 26.67 -19.44 2.16
CA GLY A 458 25.97 -20.65 2.60
C GLY A 458 24.61 -20.38 3.26
N GLY A 459 24.55 -19.69 4.40
CA GLY A 459 23.26 -19.36 5.00
C GLY A 459 23.26 -18.57 6.30
N ASN A 460 22.09 -18.03 6.65
CA ASN A 460 21.82 -17.29 7.87
C ASN A 460 20.80 -18.02 8.74
N TRP A 461 21.04 -18.10 10.04
CA TRP A 461 20.11 -18.71 11.00
C TRP A 461 20.00 -17.87 12.26
N THR A 462 18.79 -17.37 12.54
CA THR A 462 18.42 -16.77 13.83
C THR A 462 17.41 -17.67 14.54
N HIS A 463 17.66 -17.99 15.81
CA HIS A 463 16.78 -18.82 16.63
C HIS A 463 15.76 -17.99 17.42
N GLY A 464 16.16 -16.85 17.97
CA GLY A 464 15.28 -15.88 18.63
C GLY A 464 14.59 -14.94 17.64
N LYS A 465 14.16 -13.77 18.13
CA LYS A 465 13.49 -12.72 17.37
C LYS A 465 14.44 -12.19 16.28
N ALA A 466 13.92 -11.96 15.08
CA ALA A 466 14.72 -11.49 13.94
C ALA A 466 14.15 -10.18 13.38
N GLU A 467 14.94 -9.11 13.43
CA GLU A 467 14.58 -7.78 12.95
C GLU A 467 15.64 -7.26 11.97
N GLY A 468 15.22 -6.83 10.77
CA GLY A 468 16.13 -6.31 9.75
C GLY A 468 16.25 -7.20 8.52
N VAL A 469 17.45 -7.64 8.14
CA VAL A 469 17.69 -8.34 6.86
C VAL A 469 18.55 -9.60 6.99
N GLN A 470 18.15 -10.68 6.33
CA GLN A 470 18.98 -11.85 6.04
C GLN A 470 19.13 -12.03 4.52
N ALA A 471 20.35 -12.15 4.01
CA ALA A 471 20.61 -12.46 2.61
C ALA A 471 21.61 -13.61 2.44
N ALA A 472 21.27 -14.62 1.64
CA ALA A 472 22.08 -15.82 1.42
C ALA A 472 22.04 -16.29 -0.04
N ILE A 473 23.07 -17.01 -0.50
CA ILE A 473 22.93 -17.83 -1.72
C ILE A 473 22.20 -19.13 -1.38
N GLY A 474 22.55 -19.81 -0.28
CA GLY A 474 21.81 -20.99 0.18
C GLY A 474 20.50 -20.66 0.90
N LEU A 475 20.53 -20.62 2.24
CA LEU A 475 19.31 -20.60 3.07
C LEU A 475 19.28 -19.46 4.09
N ASN A 476 18.11 -18.84 4.27
CA ASN A 476 17.81 -17.99 5.42
C ASN A 476 16.78 -18.69 6.32
N LEU A 477 17.04 -18.77 7.62
CA LEU A 477 16.18 -19.40 8.61
C LEU A 477 15.95 -18.47 9.82
N ALA A 478 14.70 -18.10 10.06
CA ALA A 478 14.25 -17.44 11.28
C ALA A 478 13.29 -18.37 12.03
N ARG A 479 13.51 -18.63 13.33
CA ARG A 479 12.63 -19.54 14.09
C ARG A 479 11.54 -18.84 14.90
N ALA A 480 11.83 -17.70 15.54
CA ALA A 480 10.80 -16.89 16.17
C ALA A 480 10.29 -15.79 15.22
N SER A 481 9.25 -15.07 15.66
CA SER A 481 8.60 -14.04 14.85
C SER A 481 9.44 -12.76 14.79
N GLY A 482 9.15 -11.90 13.83
CA GLY A 482 9.84 -10.62 13.70
C GLY A 482 9.52 -9.87 12.41
N THR A 483 10.17 -8.72 12.27
CA THR A 483 10.03 -7.81 11.12
C THR A 483 11.27 -7.96 10.24
N LEU A 484 11.18 -8.80 9.21
CA LEU A 484 12.36 -9.33 8.51
C LEU A 484 12.21 -9.27 6.98
N GLY A 485 13.27 -8.79 6.33
CA GLY A 485 13.52 -9.00 4.90
C GLY A 485 14.43 -10.21 4.70
N GLN A 486 13.98 -11.24 3.99
CA GLN A 486 14.83 -12.39 3.64
C GLN A 486 15.04 -12.47 2.12
N LEU A 487 16.29 -12.59 1.68
CA LEU A 487 16.72 -12.66 0.28
C LEU A 487 17.55 -13.92 0.04
N ALA A 488 17.08 -14.85 -0.80
CA ALA A 488 17.79 -16.11 -1.04
C ALA A 488 17.91 -16.45 -2.55
N VAL A 489 18.96 -17.19 -2.94
CA VAL A 489 18.89 -17.98 -4.18
C VAL A 489 18.21 -19.32 -3.89
N GLY A 490 18.62 -20.04 -2.84
CA GLY A 490 17.96 -21.26 -2.38
C GLY A 490 16.58 -21.01 -1.80
N ALA A 491 16.47 -20.81 -0.49
CA ALA A 491 15.17 -20.64 0.16
C ALA A 491 15.19 -19.79 1.44
N ASN A 492 14.05 -19.16 1.71
CA ASN A 492 13.76 -18.46 2.96
C ASN A 492 12.77 -19.30 3.78
N VAL A 493 13.05 -19.48 5.08
CA VAL A 493 12.20 -20.24 5.99
C VAL A 493 11.93 -19.43 7.26
N SER A 494 10.65 -19.23 7.57
CA SER A 494 10.18 -18.72 8.86
C SER A 494 9.42 -19.80 9.63
N GLY A 495 9.87 -20.07 10.86
CA GLY A 495 9.25 -21.04 11.78
C GLY A 495 7.97 -20.56 12.45
N THR A 496 7.64 -19.27 12.34
CA THR A 496 6.44 -18.63 12.90
C THR A 496 5.99 -17.47 11.99
N SER A 497 5.11 -16.59 12.47
CA SER A 497 4.60 -15.46 11.68
C SER A 497 5.69 -14.42 11.35
N LEU A 498 5.58 -13.82 10.17
CA LEU A 498 6.50 -12.85 9.60
C LEU A 498 5.78 -11.55 9.25
N ALA A 499 6.33 -10.41 9.64
CA ALA A 499 6.05 -9.12 9.02
C ALA A 499 7.21 -8.74 8.09
N GLY A 500 6.94 -8.29 6.86
CA GLY A 500 7.98 -7.84 5.93
C GLY A 500 7.99 -8.58 4.58
N ALA A 501 9.17 -9.02 4.13
CA ALA A 501 9.36 -9.50 2.77
C ALA A 501 10.23 -10.76 2.67
N GLN A 502 9.86 -11.71 1.82
CA GLN A 502 10.71 -12.85 1.46
C GLN A 502 10.84 -12.95 -0.07
N LEU A 503 12.06 -12.85 -0.59
CA LEU A 503 12.36 -13.05 -2.01
C LEU A 503 13.34 -14.22 -2.18
N ALA A 504 12.98 -15.21 -3.00
CA ALA A 504 13.80 -16.39 -3.27
C ALA A 504 13.84 -16.72 -4.77
N VAL A 505 14.88 -17.43 -5.25
CA VAL A 505 14.76 -18.15 -6.52
C VAL A 505 14.06 -19.49 -6.29
N GLY A 506 14.56 -20.33 -5.38
CA GLY A 506 13.93 -21.62 -5.05
C GLY A 506 12.55 -21.49 -4.41
N GLY A 507 12.47 -21.02 -3.16
CA GLY A 507 11.15 -20.81 -2.54
C GLY A 507 11.12 -20.20 -1.14
N ASN A 508 9.92 -19.81 -0.71
CA ASN A 508 9.65 -19.23 0.60
C ASN A 508 8.69 -20.14 1.37
N TRP A 509 9.01 -20.43 2.63
CA TRP A 509 8.17 -21.22 3.54
C TRP A 509 7.95 -20.46 4.84
N THR A 510 6.70 -20.19 5.20
CA THR A 510 6.33 -19.58 6.48
C THR A 510 5.32 -20.45 7.21
N ALA A 511 5.66 -20.85 8.44
CA ALA A 511 4.82 -21.72 9.25
C ALA A 511 3.77 -20.97 10.10
N GLY A 512 3.75 -19.64 10.09
CA GLY A 512 2.69 -18.82 10.69
C GLY A 512 1.97 -17.95 9.65
N ASP A 513 1.57 -16.75 10.07
CA ASP A 513 1.00 -15.73 9.20
C ASP A 513 2.10 -14.94 8.46
N VAL A 514 1.77 -14.32 7.32
CA VAL A 514 2.60 -13.33 6.63
C VAL A 514 1.82 -12.03 6.50
N ASP A 515 2.42 -10.92 6.91
CA ASP A 515 1.95 -9.57 6.60
C ASP A 515 3.02 -8.85 5.75
N GLY A 516 2.73 -8.65 4.46
CA GLY A 516 3.65 -8.07 3.49
C GLY A 516 3.75 -8.82 2.16
N VAL A 517 4.98 -9.12 1.70
CA VAL A 517 5.24 -9.56 0.32
C VAL A 517 6.10 -10.83 0.25
N GLN A 518 5.67 -11.81 -0.56
CA GLN A 518 6.50 -12.97 -0.93
C GLN A 518 6.72 -13.04 -2.44
N GLY A 519 7.96 -13.31 -2.85
CA GLY A 519 8.39 -13.47 -4.23
C GLY A 519 9.25 -14.72 -4.42
N ALA A 520 8.89 -15.61 -5.34
CA ALA A 520 9.65 -16.82 -5.65
C ALA A 520 9.73 -17.08 -7.16
N VAL A 521 10.70 -17.85 -7.63
CA VAL A 521 10.56 -18.53 -8.93
C VAL A 521 9.84 -19.86 -8.72
N GLY A 522 10.32 -20.72 -7.81
CA GLY A 522 9.66 -21.99 -7.51
C GLY A 522 8.32 -21.84 -6.80
N PHE A 523 8.30 -21.59 -5.48
CA PHE A 523 7.05 -21.53 -4.72
C PHE A 523 7.06 -20.60 -3.50
N ASN A 524 5.87 -20.14 -3.12
CA ASN A 524 5.55 -19.53 -1.82
C ASN A 524 4.56 -20.43 -1.07
N HIS A 525 4.85 -20.74 0.20
CA HIS A 525 3.98 -21.52 1.07
C HIS A 525 3.80 -20.81 2.43
N VAL A 526 2.56 -20.52 2.82
CA VAL A 526 2.19 -19.90 4.10
C VAL A 526 1.16 -20.77 4.81
N ARG A 527 1.55 -21.44 5.91
CA ARG A 527 0.71 -22.43 6.60
C ARG A 527 -0.66 -21.88 7.01
N ASP A 528 -0.68 -20.64 7.50
CA ASP A 528 -1.86 -19.98 8.05
C ASP A 528 -2.36 -18.89 7.09
N ARG A 529 -2.26 -17.59 7.43
CA ARG A 529 -2.79 -16.48 6.60
C ARG A 529 -1.70 -15.63 5.95
N VAL A 530 -1.88 -15.26 4.68
CA VAL A 530 -1.17 -14.13 4.06
C VAL A 530 -2.08 -12.91 3.96
N THR A 531 -1.56 -11.74 4.34
CA THR A 531 -2.11 -10.42 4.08
C THR A 531 -1.11 -9.66 3.22
N GLY A 532 -1.50 -9.25 2.01
CA GLY A 532 -0.61 -8.57 1.05
C GLY A 532 -0.48 -9.31 -0.28
N LEU A 533 0.77 -9.52 -0.75
CA LEU A 533 1.07 -9.96 -2.12
C LEU A 533 1.95 -11.23 -2.13
N GLN A 534 1.51 -12.27 -2.84
CA GLN A 534 2.35 -13.43 -3.19
C GLN A 534 2.57 -13.48 -4.70
N VAL A 535 3.83 -13.57 -5.14
CA VAL A 535 4.22 -13.75 -6.53
C VAL A 535 5.13 -14.97 -6.64
N ALA A 536 4.76 -15.96 -7.45
CA ALA A 536 5.62 -17.09 -7.80
C ALA A 536 5.58 -17.31 -9.32
N VAL A 537 6.56 -18.00 -9.91
CA VAL A 537 6.35 -18.59 -11.24
C VAL A 537 5.58 -19.90 -11.07
N GLY A 538 6.06 -20.82 -10.23
CA GLY A 538 5.41 -22.12 -10.01
C GLY A 538 4.10 -22.05 -9.22
N LEU A 539 4.20 -21.90 -7.89
CA LEU A 539 3.08 -22.11 -6.96
C LEU A 539 3.00 -21.03 -5.87
N ASN A 540 1.81 -20.46 -5.66
CA ASN A 540 1.45 -19.78 -4.41
C ASN A 540 0.46 -20.64 -3.62
N TRP A 541 0.72 -20.86 -2.33
CA TRP A 541 -0.18 -21.58 -1.43
C TRP A 541 -0.35 -20.85 -0.09
N ALA A 542 -1.60 -20.69 0.35
CA ALA A 542 -1.95 -20.21 1.69
C ALA A 542 -3.27 -20.82 2.20
N ALA A 543 -3.46 -20.97 3.51
CA ALA A 543 -4.76 -21.39 4.07
C ALA A 543 -5.78 -20.24 4.06
N GLU A 544 -5.37 -19.01 4.39
CA GLU A 544 -6.13 -17.79 4.10
C GLU A 544 -5.29 -16.82 3.27
N ALA A 545 -5.88 -16.17 2.27
CA ALA A 545 -5.24 -15.13 1.45
C ALA A 545 -6.09 -13.86 1.42
N ARG A 546 -5.53 -12.74 1.91
CA ARG A 546 -6.15 -11.40 1.89
C ARG A 546 -5.27 -10.47 1.07
N GLY A 547 -5.64 -10.22 -0.19
CA GLY A 547 -4.82 -9.49 -1.14
C GLY A 547 -4.68 -10.22 -2.47
N ALA A 548 -3.45 -10.36 -3.00
CA ALA A 548 -3.23 -10.88 -4.35
C ALA A 548 -2.25 -12.06 -4.40
N GLN A 549 -2.59 -13.09 -5.19
CA GLN A 549 -1.70 -14.21 -5.54
C GLN A 549 -1.51 -14.26 -7.07
N LEU A 550 -0.26 -14.18 -7.53
CA LEU A 550 0.12 -14.21 -8.94
C LEU A 550 1.11 -15.36 -9.18
N SER A 551 0.72 -16.40 -9.92
CA SER A 551 1.59 -17.52 -10.32
C SER A 551 0.93 -18.43 -11.34
N LEU A 552 1.64 -19.43 -11.89
CA LEU A 552 1.00 -20.43 -12.75
C LEU A 552 -0.09 -21.22 -11.98
N LEU A 553 0.14 -21.53 -10.70
CA LEU A 553 -0.76 -22.29 -9.82
C LEU A 553 -1.02 -21.52 -8.51
N ASN A 554 -2.20 -20.91 -8.33
CA ASN A 554 -2.57 -20.29 -7.05
C ASN A 554 -3.53 -21.20 -6.27
N VAL A 555 -3.26 -21.42 -4.98
CA VAL A 555 -4.09 -22.21 -4.07
C VAL A 555 -4.38 -21.44 -2.79
N GLY A 556 -5.66 -21.35 -2.43
CA GLY A 556 -6.15 -20.68 -1.22
C GLY A 556 -7.25 -21.49 -0.53
N GLY A 557 -7.29 -21.50 0.81
CA GLY A 557 -8.43 -22.02 1.56
C GLY A 557 -9.59 -21.03 1.59
N ASP A 558 -9.37 -19.82 2.12
CA ASP A 558 -10.27 -18.67 2.07
C ASP A 558 -9.56 -17.52 1.34
N VAL A 559 -10.14 -17.02 0.25
CA VAL A 559 -9.52 -16.02 -0.63
C VAL A 559 -10.37 -14.76 -0.66
N LYS A 560 -9.81 -13.66 -0.14
CA LYS A 560 -10.39 -12.30 -0.14
C LYS A 560 -9.50 -11.37 -0.94
N GLY A 561 -9.79 -11.20 -2.22
CA GLY A 561 -8.97 -10.41 -3.15
C GLY A 561 -8.86 -11.03 -4.53
N ALA A 562 -7.64 -11.21 -5.06
CA ALA A 562 -7.41 -11.65 -6.44
C ALA A 562 -6.44 -12.84 -6.56
N GLN A 563 -6.77 -13.81 -7.41
CA GLN A 563 -5.84 -14.83 -7.90
C GLN A 563 -5.70 -14.69 -9.43
N VAL A 564 -4.46 -14.62 -9.92
CA VAL A 564 -4.15 -14.51 -11.36
C VAL A 564 -3.14 -15.59 -11.72
N GLY A 565 -3.51 -16.48 -12.64
CA GLY A 565 -2.69 -17.65 -12.98
C GLY A 565 -3.26 -18.52 -14.07
N LEU A 566 -2.60 -19.64 -14.40
CA LEU A 566 -3.20 -20.62 -15.32
C LEU A 566 -4.27 -21.45 -14.60
N VAL A 567 -3.99 -21.85 -13.36
CA VAL A 567 -4.91 -22.57 -12.49
C VAL A 567 -5.06 -21.83 -11.16
N ASN A 568 -6.29 -21.49 -10.79
CA ASN A 568 -6.63 -20.88 -9.51
C ASN A 568 -7.57 -21.80 -8.74
N VAL A 569 -7.22 -22.13 -7.50
CA VAL A 569 -8.02 -22.98 -6.61
C VAL A 569 -8.33 -22.23 -5.33
N ALA A 570 -9.61 -22.18 -4.96
CA ALA A 570 -10.11 -21.59 -3.72
C ALA A 570 -11.07 -22.56 -2.99
N GLY A 571 -11.03 -22.57 -1.66
CA GLY A 571 -12.12 -23.13 -0.86
C GLY A 571 -13.31 -22.18 -0.89
N ARG A 572 -13.17 -20.99 -0.30
CA ARG A 572 -14.11 -19.86 -0.42
C ARG A 572 -13.48 -18.73 -1.23
N LEU A 573 -14.25 -18.09 -2.10
CA LEU A 573 -13.82 -16.93 -2.89
C LEU A 573 -14.72 -15.70 -2.68
N ASN A 574 -14.06 -14.59 -2.38
CA ASN A 574 -14.61 -13.24 -2.28
C ASN A 574 -13.67 -12.31 -3.08
N GLY A 575 -14.02 -12.00 -4.33
CA GLY A 575 -13.16 -11.27 -5.28
C GLY A 575 -12.88 -12.02 -6.60
N LEU A 576 -11.74 -11.76 -7.24
CA LEU A 576 -11.44 -12.13 -8.62
C LEU A 576 -10.61 -13.42 -8.72
N GLN A 577 -10.99 -14.33 -9.61
CA GLN A 577 -10.11 -15.38 -10.15
C GLN A 577 -9.96 -15.15 -11.65
N LEU A 578 -8.73 -15.02 -12.15
CA LEU A 578 -8.44 -14.90 -13.59
C LEU A 578 -7.47 -16.00 -14.01
N GLY A 579 -7.89 -16.87 -14.92
CA GLY A 579 -7.04 -17.95 -15.41
C GLY A 579 -7.68 -18.84 -16.46
N LEU A 580 -6.97 -19.89 -16.89
CA LEU A 580 -7.57 -20.89 -17.79
C LEU A 580 -8.53 -21.80 -17.03
N VAL A 581 -8.13 -22.23 -15.83
CA VAL A 581 -8.93 -23.10 -14.96
C VAL A 581 -9.10 -22.42 -13.60
N ASN A 582 -10.35 -22.13 -13.23
CA ASN A 582 -10.72 -21.61 -11.92
C ASN A 582 -11.59 -22.66 -11.21
N VAL A 583 -11.24 -23.02 -9.98
CA VAL A 583 -12.00 -23.96 -9.15
C VAL A 583 -12.26 -23.32 -7.79
N SER A 584 -13.53 -23.18 -7.43
CA SER A 584 -13.97 -22.65 -6.14
C SER A 584 -14.96 -23.59 -5.49
N ARG A 585 -14.75 -24.01 -4.23
CA ARG A 585 -15.78 -24.82 -3.53
C ARG A 585 -17.02 -23.99 -3.20
N GLU A 586 -16.86 -22.69 -2.97
CA GLU A 586 -17.93 -21.77 -2.61
C GLU A 586 -17.59 -20.33 -3.06
N LEU A 587 -18.47 -19.72 -3.86
CA LEU A 587 -18.41 -18.32 -4.27
C LEU A 587 -19.29 -17.48 -3.32
N GLU A 588 -18.73 -16.64 -2.46
CA GLU A 588 -19.53 -15.70 -1.63
C GLU A 588 -19.93 -14.47 -2.46
N SER A 589 -18.91 -13.80 -3.00
CA SER A 589 -19.04 -12.57 -3.81
C SER A 589 -17.87 -12.49 -4.79
N GLY A 590 -17.65 -13.59 -5.52
CA GLY A 590 -16.51 -13.77 -6.41
C GLY A 590 -16.88 -13.84 -7.89
N VAL A 591 -15.91 -13.46 -8.74
CA VAL A 591 -15.99 -13.54 -10.20
C VAL A 591 -14.80 -14.37 -10.71
N PRO A 592 -15.00 -15.66 -11.02
CA PRO A 592 -14.07 -16.46 -11.79
C PRO A 592 -14.24 -16.19 -13.29
N VAL A 593 -13.18 -15.72 -13.94
CA VAL A 593 -13.07 -15.49 -15.39
C VAL A 593 -12.05 -16.48 -15.95
N GLY A 594 -12.51 -17.38 -16.84
CA GLY A 594 -11.62 -18.39 -17.40
C GLY A 594 -12.31 -19.41 -18.30
N LEU A 595 -11.49 -20.11 -19.09
CA LEU A 595 -11.93 -21.14 -20.05
C LEU A 595 -12.79 -22.22 -19.35
N VAL A 596 -12.39 -22.65 -18.16
CA VAL A 596 -13.13 -23.57 -17.30
C VAL A 596 -13.23 -22.96 -15.90
N SER A 597 -14.42 -22.51 -15.50
CA SER A 597 -14.66 -21.88 -14.19
C SER A 597 -15.69 -22.67 -13.40
N ILE A 598 -15.25 -23.59 -12.55
CA ILE A 598 -16.12 -24.52 -11.80
C ILE A 598 -16.35 -23.98 -10.38
N ALA A 599 -17.62 -23.84 -10.00
CA ALA A 599 -18.01 -23.55 -8.62
C ALA A 599 -19.23 -24.36 -8.18
N ARG A 600 -19.25 -24.85 -6.93
CA ARG A 600 -20.35 -25.68 -6.40
C ARG A 600 -21.69 -24.97 -6.35
N ASN A 601 -21.67 -23.66 -6.08
CA ASN A 601 -22.82 -22.76 -6.11
C ASN A 601 -22.81 -21.85 -7.37
N GLY A 602 -22.04 -22.24 -8.38
CA GLY A 602 -22.02 -21.63 -9.70
C GLY A 602 -23.13 -22.17 -10.60
N GLN A 603 -23.05 -21.82 -11.88
CA GLN A 603 -23.89 -22.40 -12.92
C GLN A 603 -23.19 -23.59 -13.57
N PHE A 604 -23.94 -24.68 -13.75
CA PHE A 604 -23.62 -25.77 -14.67
C PHE A 604 -24.90 -26.12 -15.41
N HIS A 605 -24.94 -25.88 -16.71
CA HIS A 605 -26.10 -26.13 -17.54
C HIS A 605 -25.73 -26.80 -18.86
N VAL A 606 -26.63 -27.64 -19.34
CA VAL A 606 -26.56 -28.26 -20.67
C VAL A 606 -27.71 -27.73 -21.51
N GLU A 607 -27.39 -27.14 -22.66
CA GLU A 607 -28.37 -26.61 -23.61
C GLU A 607 -28.42 -27.50 -24.85
N ALA A 608 -29.61 -27.71 -25.40
CA ALA A 608 -29.83 -28.34 -26.71
C ALA A 608 -30.74 -27.42 -27.54
N PHE A 609 -30.25 -26.91 -28.67
CA PHE A 609 -30.93 -25.87 -29.44
C PHE A 609 -30.70 -25.97 -30.95
N GLY A 610 -31.68 -25.52 -31.73
CA GLY A 610 -31.55 -25.25 -33.16
C GLY A 610 -31.35 -23.76 -33.41
N ASN A 611 -30.66 -23.41 -34.49
CA ASN A 611 -30.55 -22.04 -34.98
C ASN A 611 -30.66 -22.01 -36.52
N ASP A 612 -30.42 -20.85 -37.13
CA ASP A 612 -30.64 -20.60 -38.55
C ASP A 612 -29.61 -21.23 -39.52
N PHE A 613 -28.50 -21.80 -39.01
CA PHE A 613 -27.47 -22.52 -39.81
C PHE A 613 -27.25 -23.97 -39.34
N ASN A 614 -27.24 -24.21 -38.02
CA ASN A 614 -27.14 -25.51 -37.38
C ASN A 614 -28.52 -25.96 -36.87
N TYR A 615 -29.03 -27.06 -37.42
CA TYR A 615 -30.30 -27.65 -36.97
C TYR A 615 -30.19 -28.37 -35.61
N ALA A 616 -28.98 -28.73 -35.18
CA ALA A 616 -28.73 -29.32 -33.88
C ALA A 616 -27.43 -28.75 -33.27
N ASN A 617 -27.53 -28.22 -32.05
CA ASN A 617 -26.42 -27.75 -31.25
C ASN A 617 -26.60 -28.26 -29.82
N THR A 618 -25.49 -28.64 -29.18
CA THR A 618 -25.39 -28.89 -27.75
C THR A 618 -24.39 -27.90 -27.16
N ALA A 619 -24.70 -27.27 -26.05
CA ALA A 619 -23.74 -26.45 -25.33
C ALA A 619 -23.64 -26.81 -23.85
N ILE A 620 -22.45 -26.66 -23.29
CA ILE A 620 -22.21 -26.70 -21.85
C ILE A 620 -21.91 -25.28 -21.41
N LYS A 621 -22.60 -24.79 -20.38
CA LYS A 621 -22.33 -23.49 -19.72
C LYS A 621 -21.82 -23.76 -18.31
N VAL A 622 -20.63 -23.23 -17.99
CA VAL A 622 -20.01 -23.37 -16.66
C VAL A 622 -19.50 -22.02 -16.17
N GLY A 623 -19.79 -21.66 -14.93
CA GLY A 623 -19.29 -20.42 -14.36
C GLY A 623 -19.90 -20.03 -13.01
N SER A 624 -19.90 -18.73 -12.75
CA SER A 624 -20.54 -18.10 -11.59
C SER A 624 -22.03 -17.90 -11.79
N ARG A 625 -22.71 -17.31 -10.79
CA ARG A 625 -24.13 -16.92 -10.87
C ARG A 625 -24.44 -15.89 -11.96
N TYR A 626 -23.48 -15.06 -12.38
CA TYR A 626 -23.72 -13.94 -13.31
C TYR A 626 -22.85 -13.96 -14.57
N LEU A 627 -21.77 -14.75 -14.59
CA LEU A 627 -20.83 -14.86 -15.70
C LEU A 627 -20.47 -16.33 -15.93
N TYR A 628 -20.53 -16.77 -17.18
CA TYR A 628 -20.25 -18.15 -17.60
C TYR A 628 -19.39 -18.20 -18.85
N THR A 629 -18.65 -19.29 -19.00
CA THR A 629 -18.02 -19.69 -20.25
C THR A 629 -18.88 -20.79 -20.88
N THR A 630 -19.07 -20.74 -22.20
CA THR A 630 -19.86 -21.72 -22.95
C THR A 630 -19.01 -22.42 -24.00
N LEU A 631 -19.08 -23.76 -24.00
CA LEU A 631 -18.55 -24.61 -25.07
C LEU A 631 -19.74 -25.12 -25.87
N VAL A 632 -19.72 -24.93 -27.19
CA VAL A 632 -20.80 -25.28 -28.12
C VAL A 632 -20.26 -26.32 -29.11
N LEU A 633 -21.02 -27.38 -29.35
CA LEU A 633 -20.82 -28.33 -30.44
C LEU A 633 -22.08 -28.33 -31.31
N GLY A 634 -21.95 -28.11 -32.61
CA GLY A 634 -23.08 -27.98 -33.51
C GLY A 634 -22.90 -28.70 -34.83
N MET A 635 -24.00 -28.97 -35.53
CA MET A 635 -24.03 -29.56 -36.85
C MET A 635 -25.16 -28.98 -37.70
N GLY A 636 -24.84 -28.78 -38.99
CA GLY A 636 -25.69 -28.04 -39.92
C GLY A 636 -25.61 -28.57 -41.34
N SER A 637 -26.45 -28.00 -42.20
CA SER A 637 -26.61 -28.42 -43.59
C SER A 637 -26.85 -27.19 -44.48
N MET A 638 -25.89 -26.91 -45.35
CA MET A 638 -25.97 -25.87 -46.37
C MET A 638 -27.07 -26.17 -47.39
N GLU A 639 -27.58 -25.13 -48.03
CA GLU A 639 -28.63 -25.25 -49.05
C GLU A 639 -28.16 -26.13 -50.22
N GLY A 640 -28.95 -27.16 -50.56
CA GLY A 640 -28.64 -28.14 -51.60
C GLY A 640 -27.87 -29.39 -51.14
N ALA A 641 -27.38 -29.45 -49.90
CA ALA A 641 -26.73 -30.65 -49.37
C ALA A 641 -27.74 -31.80 -49.09
N ARG A 642 -27.33 -33.05 -49.33
CA ARG A 642 -28.14 -34.26 -49.06
C ARG A 642 -28.02 -34.80 -47.63
N GLY A 643 -27.36 -34.07 -46.72
CA GLY A 643 -27.06 -34.51 -45.37
C GLY A 643 -26.30 -33.43 -44.58
N PRO A 644 -25.65 -33.79 -43.45
CA PRO A 644 -24.76 -32.88 -42.73
C PRO A 644 -23.65 -32.38 -43.67
N SER A 645 -23.48 -31.06 -43.76
CA SER A 645 -22.44 -30.44 -44.61
C SER A 645 -21.26 -29.90 -43.79
N HIS A 646 -21.53 -29.45 -42.57
CA HIS A 646 -20.50 -28.97 -41.64
C HIS A 646 -20.83 -29.36 -40.19
N TRP A 647 -19.82 -29.30 -39.34
CA TRP A 647 -19.92 -29.29 -37.88
C TRP A 647 -19.14 -28.10 -37.33
N SER A 648 -19.44 -27.69 -36.11
CA SER A 648 -18.89 -26.47 -35.51
C SER A 648 -18.47 -26.68 -34.07
N LEU A 649 -17.28 -26.22 -33.71
CA LEU A 649 -16.83 -26.13 -32.32
C LEU A 649 -16.75 -24.66 -31.90
N GLY A 650 -17.53 -24.28 -30.90
CA GLY A 650 -17.66 -22.92 -30.42
C GLY A 650 -17.19 -22.71 -28.99
N LEU A 651 -16.53 -21.60 -28.73
CA LEU A 651 -16.18 -21.12 -27.40
C LEU A 651 -16.69 -19.69 -27.22
N GLY A 652 -17.30 -19.40 -26.08
CA GLY A 652 -17.80 -18.06 -25.78
C GLY A 652 -17.84 -17.69 -24.32
N LEU A 653 -17.98 -16.39 -24.06
CA LEU A 653 -18.14 -15.80 -22.73
C LEU A 653 -19.49 -15.10 -22.66
N GLY A 654 -20.20 -15.28 -21.54
CA GLY A 654 -21.56 -14.79 -21.36
C GLY A 654 -21.86 -14.26 -19.97
N ALA A 655 -22.87 -13.40 -19.93
CA ALA A 655 -23.50 -12.89 -18.71
C ALA A 655 -24.92 -13.46 -18.57
N HIS A 656 -25.27 -13.85 -17.34
CA HIS A 656 -26.59 -14.34 -16.95
C HIS A 656 -27.27 -13.30 -16.05
N ILE A 657 -28.47 -12.87 -16.45
CA ILE A 657 -29.25 -11.84 -15.77
C ILE A 657 -30.56 -12.49 -15.27
N PRO A 658 -30.63 -12.92 -13.99
CA PRO A 658 -31.86 -13.43 -13.41
C PRO A 658 -32.84 -12.27 -13.19
N VAL A 659 -33.96 -12.28 -13.92
CA VAL A 659 -34.98 -11.22 -13.87
C VAL A 659 -36.10 -11.56 -12.87
N SER A 660 -36.45 -12.85 -12.75
CA SER A 660 -37.35 -13.39 -11.74
C SER A 660 -36.99 -14.85 -11.43
N GLU A 661 -37.72 -15.49 -10.52
CA GLU A 661 -37.53 -16.93 -10.19
C GLU A 661 -37.73 -17.88 -11.38
N ARG A 662 -38.38 -17.43 -12.46
CA ARG A 662 -38.63 -18.25 -13.66
C ARG A 662 -38.17 -17.62 -14.96
N PHE A 663 -37.73 -16.37 -14.97
CA PHE A 663 -37.37 -15.65 -16.18
C PHE A 663 -35.96 -15.08 -16.07
N PHE A 664 -35.15 -15.30 -17.10
CA PHE A 664 -33.78 -14.79 -17.20
C PHE A 664 -33.46 -14.33 -18.61
N LEU A 665 -32.44 -13.47 -18.70
CA LEU A 665 -31.82 -13.04 -19.94
C LEU A 665 -30.34 -13.40 -19.91
N ASP A 666 -29.87 -14.08 -20.95
CA ASP A 666 -28.46 -14.33 -21.19
C ASP A 666 -27.98 -13.43 -22.34
N VAL A 667 -26.78 -12.87 -22.19
CA VAL A 667 -26.05 -12.17 -23.27
C VAL A 667 -24.68 -12.81 -23.40
N ASP A 668 -24.37 -13.41 -24.54
CA ASP A 668 -23.06 -14.02 -24.76
C ASP A 668 -22.49 -13.82 -26.16
N ALA A 669 -21.16 -13.86 -26.22
CA ALA A 669 -20.38 -13.78 -27.44
C ALA A 669 -19.64 -15.10 -27.65
N VAL A 670 -19.92 -15.80 -28.76
CA VAL A 670 -19.35 -17.12 -29.10
C VAL A 670 -18.60 -17.02 -30.41
N THR A 671 -17.40 -17.59 -30.48
CA THR A 671 -16.69 -17.81 -31.74
C THR A 671 -16.71 -19.30 -32.06
N ASN A 672 -17.25 -19.66 -33.21
CA ASN A 672 -17.31 -21.03 -33.72
C ASN A 672 -16.31 -21.21 -34.86
N THR A 673 -15.47 -22.24 -34.80
CA THR A 673 -14.74 -22.73 -35.96
C THR A 673 -15.63 -23.74 -36.69
N LEU A 674 -15.76 -23.56 -38.01
CA LEU A 674 -16.53 -24.44 -38.88
C LEU A 674 -15.60 -25.45 -39.56
N TYR A 675 -16.06 -26.69 -39.64
CA TYR A 675 -15.34 -27.80 -40.23
C TYR A 675 -16.28 -28.57 -41.17
N ASP A 676 -15.77 -28.98 -42.31
CA ASP A 676 -16.46 -29.92 -43.18
C ASP A 676 -16.42 -31.35 -42.58
N TRP A 677 -17.21 -32.27 -43.14
CA TRP A 677 -17.22 -33.69 -42.73
C TRP A 677 -16.06 -34.52 -43.35
N SER A 678 -15.01 -33.85 -43.82
CA SER A 678 -13.75 -34.50 -44.20
C SER A 678 -12.94 -34.90 -42.97
N VAL A 679 -11.92 -35.77 -43.16
CA VAL A 679 -11.05 -36.25 -42.07
C VAL A 679 -10.00 -35.21 -41.64
N SER A 680 -10.09 -33.98 -42.15
CA SER A 680 -9.18 -32.86 -41.87
C SER A 680 -9.76 -31.94 -40.79
N PHE A 681 -9.03 -31.75 -39.69
CA PHE A 681 -9.34 -30.72 -38.68
C PHE A 681 -8.88 -29.31 -39.12
N GLU A 682 -8.87 -29.06 -40.43
CA GLU A 682 -8.49 -27.78 -41.05
C GLU A 682 -9.76 -26.96 -41.29
N GLY A 683 -10.16 -26.19 -40.28
CA GLY A 683 -11.31 -25.29 -40.34
C GLY A 683 -10.85 -23.86 -40.60
N ASN A 684 -11.04 -23.37 -41.82
CA ASN A 684 -10.62 -22.02 -42.22
C ASN A 684 -11.70 -20.95 -41.97
N SER A 685 -12.96 -21.34 -41.80
CA SER A 685 -14.08 -20.42 -41.61
C SER A 685 -14.43 -20.20 -40.13
N LEU A 686 -14.44 -18.94 -39.70
CA LEU A 686 -14.74 -18.49 -38.34
C LEU A 686 -16.06 -17.71 -38.29
N LEU A 687 -16.96 -18.16 -37.42
CA LEU A 687 -18.29 -17.59 -37.20
C LEU A 687 -18.40 -17.02 -35.78
N HIS A 688 -18.34 -15.69 -35.67
CA HIS A 688 -18.61 -14.97 -34.43
C HIS A 688 -20.12 -14.72 -34.30
N GLN A 689 -20.66 -14.96 -33.11
CA GLN A 689 -22.06 -14.76 -32.77
C GLN A 689 -22.16 -13.90 -31.51
N LEU A 690 -22.99 -12.85 -31.56
CA LEU A 690 -23.52 -12.20 -30.37
C LEU A 690 -24.97 -12.66 -30.18
N ARG A 691 -25.30 -13.19 -29.00
CA ARG A 691 -26.59 -13.83 -28.73
C ARG A 691 -27.28 -13.14 -27.55
N LEU A 692 -28.56 -12.80 -27.72
CA LEU A 692 -29.44 -12.35 -26.65
C LEU A 692 -30.52 -13.42 -26.49
N VAL A 693 -30.49 -14.14 -25.36
CA VAL A 693 -31.32 -15.34 -25.17
C VAL A 693 -32.22 -15.13 -23.97
N ALA A 694 -33.53 -15.12 -24.20
CA ALA A 694 -34.52 -15.16 -23.13
C ALA A 694 -34.78 -16.61 -22.72
N GLY A 695 -34.91 -16.85 -21.41
CA GLY A 695 -35.19 -18.17 -20.86
C GLY A 695 -36.36 -18.17 -19.89
N PHE A 696 -37.23 -19.16 -20.00
CA PHE A 696 -38.37 -19.38 -19.12
C PHE A 696 -38.33 -20.78 -18.50
N GLN A 697 -38.22 -20.85 -17.18
CA GLN A 697 -38.11 -22.08 -16.41
C GLN A 697 -39.49 -22.73 -16.24
N VAL A 698 -39.68 -23.87 -16.91
CA VAL A 698 -40.93 -24.63 -16.93
C VAL A 698 -40.98 -25.71 -15.85
N ALA A 699 -39.83 -26.22 -15.41
CA ALA A 699 -39.66 -27.13 -14.29
C ALA A 699 -38.33 -26.85 -13.56
N PRO A 700 -38.09 -27.37 -12.35
CA PRO A 700 -36.90 -27.03 -11.55
C PRO A 700 -35.56 -27.19 -12.29
N ASN A 701 -35.43 -28.21 -13.14
CA ASN A 701 -34.22 -28.47 -13.94
C ASN A 701 -34.54 -28.44 -15.46
N LEU A 702 -35.48 -27.60 -15.90
CA LEU A 702 -35.81 -27.45 -17.32
C LEU A 702 -36.31 -26.04 -17.64
N ALA A 703 -35.65 -25.36 -18.57
CA ALA A 703 -36.08 -24.09 -19.14
C ALA A 703 -36.18 -24.17 -20.67
N ILE A 704 -37.15 -23.46 -21.23
CA ILE A 704 -37.22 -23.17 -22.67
C ILE A 704 -36.41 -21.91 -22.91
N ILE A 705 -35.53 -21.93 -23.90
CA ILE A 705 -34.67 -20.79 -24.26
C ILE A 705 -34.88 -20.38 -25.72
N GLY A 706 -34.77 -19.08 -26.02
CA GLY A 706 -34.78 -18.60 -27.39
C GLY A 706 -34.51 -17.10 -27.50
N GLY A 707 -34.11 -16.65 -28.68
CA GLY A 707 -33.84 -15.24 -28.93
C GLY A 707 -33.03 -14.97 -30.20
N PRO A 708 -32.84 -13.68 -30.54
CA PRO A 708 -32.09 -13.27 -31.72
C PRO A 708 -30.58 -13.48 -31.55
N THR A 709 -29.91 -13.70 -32.68
CA THR A 709 -28.45 -13.73 -32.80
C THR A 709 -27.99 -12.71 -33.84
N LEU A 710 -26.76 -12.23 -33.72
CA LEU A 710 -26.07 -11.44 -34.75
C LEU A 710 -24.80 -12.19 -35.13
N ASN A 711 -24.68 -12.54 -36.40
CA ASN A 711 -23.68 -13.50 -36.88
C ASN A 711 -22.73 -12.83 -37.87
N VAL A 712 -21.42 -13.02 -37.67
CA VAL A 712 -20.34 -12.52 -38.52
C VAL A 712 -19.46 -13.70 -38.93
N LEU A 713 -19.51 -14.06 -40.21
CA LEU A 713 -18.72 -15.12 -40.83
C LEU A 713 -17.60 -14.53 -41.68
N HIS A 714 -16.41 -15.12 -41.59
CA HIS A 714 -15.31 -14.84 -42.51
C HIS A 714 -14.41 -16.07 -42.63
N ASP A 715 -13.61 -16.14 -43.70
CA ASP A 715 -12.57 -17.14 -43.84
C ASP A 715 -11.19 -16.55 -43.53
N VAL A 716 -10.37 -17.32 -42.80
CA VAL A 716 -9.01 -16.94 -42.37
C VAL A 716 -8.05 -16.81 -43.55
N SER A 717 -8.31 -17.51 -44.66
CA SER A 717 -7.52 -17.37 -45.90
C SER A 717 -7.88 -16.14 -46.72
N GLY A 718 -8.99 -15.45 -46.41
CA GLY A 718 -9.51 -14.30 -47.16
C GLY A 718 -10.39 -14.67 -48.36
N GLU A 719 -10.67 -15.95 -48.58
CA GLU A 719 -11.63 -16.40 -49.61
C GLU A 719 -13.09 -16.03 -49.24
N PRO A 720 -13.98 -15.82 -50.23
CA PRO A 720 -15.38 -15.47 -49.95
C PRO A 720 -16.13 -16.61 -49.24
N ALA A 721 -16.60 -16.36 -48.03
CA ALA A 721 -17.32 -17.36 -47.26
C ALA A 721 -18.63 -17.81 -47.95
N SER A 722 -18.98 -19.10 -47.85
CA SER A 722 -20.23 -19.68 -48.38
C SER A 722 -21.44 -19.33 -47.50
N ASN A 723 -22.67 -19.41 -48.04
CA ASN A 723 -23.84 -18.99 -47.27
C ASN A 723 -24.35 -20.13 -46.37
N LEU A 724 -24.33 -19.88 -45.06
CA LEU A 724 -24.73 -20.83 -44.03
C LEU A 724 -26.20 -20.65 -43.59
N SER A 725 -26.72 -19.42 -43.68
CA SER A 725 -28.06 -19.10 -43.19
C SER A 725 -29.08 -19.01 -44.32
N ARG A 726 -30.30 -19.45 -44.02
CA ARG A 726 -31.48 -19.27 -44.89
C ARG A 726 -32.07 -17.86 -44.82
N LEU A 727 -31.55 -17.01 -43.94
CA LEU A 727 -31.98 -15.62 -43.77
C LEU A 727 -31.17 -14.68 -44.67
N PRO A 728 -31.71 -13.50 -45.04
CA PRO A 728 -30.99 -12.51 -45.82
C PRO A 728 -29.68 -12.09 -45.14
N SER A 729 -28.59 -12.12 -45.89
CA SER A 729 -27.26 -11.77 -45.41
C SER A 729 -26.64 -10.65 -46.24
N LEU A 730 -25.74 -9.89 -45.62
CA LEU A 730 -24.98 -8.81 -46.24
C LEU A 730 -23.53 -9.27 -46.41
N ASP A 731 -23.00 -9.15 -47.62
CA ASP A 731 -21.60 -9.44 -47.94
C ASP A 731 -20.81 -8.13 -48.05
N ALA A 732 -19.75 -8.01 -47.26
CA ALA A 732 -18.91 -6.83 -47.16
C ALA A 732 -17.44 -7.19 -47.41
N GLY A 733 -17.15 -7.76 -48.59
CA GLY A 733 -15.79 -8.03 -49.05
C GLY A 733 -15.20 -9.31 -48.45
N GLY A 734 -15.97 -10.41 -48.47
CA GLY A 734 -15.57 -11.71 -47.93
C GLY A 734 -15.98 -11.94 -46.47
N VAL A 735 -16.43 -10.88 -45.79
CA VAL A 735 -17.12 -10.97 -44.48
C VAL A 735 -18.62 -10.95 -44.70
N ARG A 736 -19.35 -11.91 -44.14
CA ARG A 736 -20.80 -12.01 -44.22
C ARG A 736 -21.46 -11.75 -42.86
N LEU A 737 -22.44 -10.85 -42.84
CA LEU A 737 -23.20 -10.43 -41.66
C LEU A 737 -24.68 -10.79 -41.83
N TRP A 738 -25.32 -11.37 -40.82
CA TRP A 738 -26.78 -11.55 -40.82
C TRP A 738 -27.39 -11.60 -39.41
N PRO A 739 -28.65 -11.15 -39.25
CA PRO A 739 -29.45 -11.46 -38.06
C PRO A 739 -29.94 -12.91 -38.12
N GLY A 740 -29.83 -13.63 -37.01
CA GLY A 740 -30.28 -15.00 -36.86
C GLY A 740 -31.21 -15.19 -35.66
N VAL A 741 -31.56 -16.44 -35.38
CA VAL A 741 -32.48 -16.82 -34.31
C VAL A 741 -32.13 -18.21 -33.79
N GLN A 742 -32.23 -18.41 -32.47
CA GLN A 742 -32.13 -19.73 -31.86
C GLN A 742 -33.32 -20.04 -30.95
N VAL A 743 -33.67 -21.32 -30.85
CA VAL A 743 -34.69 -21.87 -29.93
C VAL A 743 -34.23 -23.24 -29.43
N GLY A 744 -34.44 -23.52 -28.15
CA GLY A 744 -34.06 -24.81 -27.56
C GLY A 744 -34.48 -24.98 -26.10
N LEU A 745 -33.81 -25.91 -25.44
CA LEU A 745 -34.01 -26.28 -24.05
C LEU A 745 -32.70 -26.14 -23.27
N ARG A 746 -32.79 -25.81 -21.98
CA ARG A 746 -31.72 -25.84 -20.98
C ARG A 746 -32.10 -26.79 -19.86
N ILE A 747 -31.13 -27.58 -19.40
CA ILE A 747 -31.16 -28.43 -18.21
C ILE A 747 -30.09 -27.92 -17.24
#